data_AF-A0AAD8GYI1-F1
#
_entry.id   AF-A0AAD8GYI1-F1
#
_cell.length_a   1.000
_cell.length_b   1.000
_cell.length_c   1.000
_cell.angle_alpha   90.00
_cell.angle_beta   90.00
_cell.angle_gamma   90.00
#
_symmetry.space_group_name_H-M   'P 1'
#
loop_
_entity.id
_entity.type
_entity.pdbx_description
1 polymer ?
#
loop_
_entity_poly.entity_id
_entity_poly.type
_entity_poly.pdbx_seq_one_letter_code
_entity_poly.pdbx_strand_id
1 'polypeptide(L)'
;MITQDLFKISCNQGVTSDDSSCVSRFINDDTSGNGSTSLETDDAISNYTFSPGGSRYCLPVCDDANCKPSINQLFDSLEAGIKFYSEYGRLCGFTTRRTAEKTRDDTIVSKYVVCSRAGFNEKNELISDRNRKKGVRRRTVSGRCGCNAKIILKFVSNESYRVSVFVEGHNHNLVSKAGRHFLRANREMSYTSRNFMFDSMKVNIGASQSFSFMKELVGGFANVGSTVKDFRNFSRDLKQYVGERDAQMIIEKFKVKKESCESFYYAYDLDTEGHLTKLFWADSIARRNYELYGDVVSFDATFDTNKYNMVFCPFTGVDKHDRCVTFGFALLSKEDIPHFKWAFDHFLLAMGRNPVCIVTDQCPAMKQAIPMSFPATKHRLCMWHIMEKFPAKLGNFICKETALMENMKKYIWSSTIEPFEFERGWKAVLKEFKLEGNRWLWEMYAIRTSWIPAFFRDKPMFGLMRTTSRSESENNFFSQFHRQSDTLCEFYLRFESAMDKQRNETARLNEEGSSALPATVTGMFIEAEAAELYTRPIFYKVQEEMVASGYNMRIQNIGPLVDGIKCYQMKDVMLKDQVFEVKVGTNYAECSCKKFVMCGILCRHAFCALNHFEVKSVNKAGVNIDKLNYVDKTIKQLSSDLGDDSYITKKAHLEMLMGPQPSEEITIHAPKACKNKGSGLKRFVSAREKAINKGNKRPRQCKLCLSTVHDARTCPGKNNACAEKDVEKACAEQDMEKACAEQDMEKARAEQDVEIEETDAN
;
A
#
# COMPACT_ATOMS: atom_id res chain seq x y z
N MET A 1 -30.67 -30.86 0.81
CA MET A 1 -29.40 -30.19 0.40
C MET A 1 -29.57 -28.67 0.29
N ILE A 2 -30.62 -28.13 -0.36
CA ILE A 2 -30.85 -26.67 -0.43
C ILE A 2 -31.00 -26.02 0.97
N THR A 3 -31.71 -26.65 1.90
CA THR A 3 -31.93 -26.10 3.26
C THR A 3 -30.73 -26.16 4.21
N GLN A 4 -29.80 -27.11 4.03
CA GLN A 4 -28.60 -27.21 4.88
C GLN A 4 -27.51 -26.21 4.45
N ASP A 5 -27.42 -25.88 3.16
CA ASP A 5 -26.45 -24.91 2.65
C ASP A 5 -26.95 -23.46 2.76
N LEU A 6 -28.26 -23.21 2.68
CA LEU A 6 -28.85 -21.88 2.95
C LEU A 6 -28.77 -21.47 4.42
N PHE A 7 -28.68 -22.43 5.35
CA PHE A 7 -28.54 -22.17 6.79
C PHE A 7 -27.22 -21.45 7.15
N LYS A 8 -26.16 -21.61 6.33
CA LYS A 8 -24.87 -20.95 6.56
C LYS A 8 -24.85 -19.47 6.15
N ILE A 9 -25.82 -19.03 5.34
CA ILE A 9 -25.82 -17.71 4.70
C ILE A 9 -26.80 -16.73 5.37
N SER A 10 -27.88 -17.22 6.01
CA SER A 10 -28.98 -16.35 6.49
C SER A 10 -28.79 -15.68 7.86
N CYS A 11 -27.76 -16.03 8.64
CA CYS A 11 -27.53 -15.45 9.96
C CYS A 11 -26.48 -14.33 9.92
N ASN A 12 -26.86 -13.11 9.54
CA ASN A 12 -26.26 -11.85 10.04
C ASN A 12 -26.87 -10.63 9.32
N GLN A 13 -27.96 -10.10 9.88
CA GLN A 13 -28.31 -8.69 9.78
C GLN A 13 -27.82 -8.02 11.07
N GLY A 14 -26.96 -7.02 10.94
CA GLY A 14 -26.51 -6.16 12.02
C GLY A 14 -26.50 -4.74 11.47
N VAL A 15 -27.24 -3.86 12.14
CA VAL A 15 -27.52 -2.47 11.75
C VAL A 15 -26.71 -1.52 12.63
N THR A 16 -26.34 -0.42 11.97
CA THR A 16 -25.75 0.85 12.37
C THR A 16 -26.05 1.44 13.75
N SER A 17 -25.13 2.34 14.17
CA SER A 17 -25.45 3.50 15.00
C SER A 17 -24.83 4.76 14.41
N ASP A 18 -25.68 5.77 14.25
CA ASP A 18 -25.39 7.15 13.84
C ASP A 18 -24.42 7.89 14.78
N ASP A 19 -23.72 8.88 14.23
CA ASP A 19 -23.66 10.22 14.84
C ASP A 19 -23.16 11.25 13.83
N SER A 20 -24.03 12.20 13.48
CA SER A 20 -23.70 13.40 12.71
C SER A 20 -23.96 14.63 13.57
N SER A 21 -22.90 15.22 14.10
CA SER A 21 -22.96 16.52 14.75
C SER A 21 -22.84 17.62 13.68
N CYS A 22 -23.98 18.13 13.23
CA CYS A 22 -24.06 19.41 12.53
C CYS A 22 -23.73 20.55 13.50
N VAL A 23 -22.58 21.21 13.30
CA VAL A 23 -22.36 22.56 13.85
C VAL A 23 -22.58 23.55 12.72
N SER A 24 -23.82 24.05 12.62
CA SER A 24 -24.18 25.24 11.86
C SER A 24 -23.48 26.45 12.46
N ARG A 25 -22.51 27.04 11.74
CA ARG A 25 -22.04 28.39 12.04
C ARG A 25 -22.87 29.39 11.24
N PHE A 26 -23.65 30.17 11.97
CA PHE A 26 -24.32 31.37 11.52
C PHE A 26 -23.30 32.33 10.90
N ILE A 27 -23.59 32.75 9.66
CA ILE A 27 -22.97 33.91 9.03
C ILE A 27 -23.70 35.13 9.59
N ASN A 28 -22.98 35.96 10.35
CA ASN A 28 -23.36 37.35 10.56
C ASN A 28 -22.48 38.18 9.63
N ASP A 29 -23.13 38.78 8.65
CA ASP A 29 -22.64 39.82 7.77
C ASP A 29 -22.69 41.18 8.50
N ASP A 30 -22.06 42.20 7.92
CA ASP A 30 -21.87 43.60 8.36
C ASP A 30 -20.62 43.83 9.26
N THR A 31 -19.69 44.76 9.00
CA THR A 31 -19.73 45.99 8.20
C THR A 31 -18.32 46.46 7.82
N SER A 32 -18.18 47.01 6.60
CA SER A 32 -17.37 48.18 6.16
C SER A 32 -16.04 48.55 6.85
N GLY A 33 -14.98 48.77 6.04
CA GLY A 33 -13.93 49.73 6.40
C GLY A 33 -12.59 49.62 5.66
N ASN A 34 -12.46 50.37 4.56
CA ASN A 34 -11.25 50.98 4.00
C ASN A 34 -9.94 50.18 3.93
N GLY A 35 -9.59 49.80 2.70
CA GLY A 35 -8.21 49.52 2.31
C GLY A 35 -7.37 50.79 2.27
N SER A 36 -6.32 50.81 3.10
CA SER A 36 -5.15 51.66 2.90
C SER A 36 -3.95 50.75 2.68
N THR A 37 -3.42 50.80 1.46
CA THR A 37 -2.17 50.18 1.03
C THR A 37 -1.02 50.80 1.82
N SER A 38 -0.53 50.12 2.86
CA SER A 38 0.74 50.45 3.51
C SER A 38 1.81 49.49 3.01
N LEU A 39 2.81 50.05 2.32
CA LEU A 39 4.07 49.40 1.97
C LEU A 39 4.63 48.63 3.18
N GLU A 40 4.92 47.35 2.99
CA GLU A 40 5.63 46.51 3.96
C GLU A 40 7.03 47.07 4.18
N THR A 41 7.21 47.88 5.22
CA THR A 41 8.53 48.11 5.81
C THR A 41 8.88 46.88 6.63
N ASP A 42 9.99 46.22 6.30
CA ASP A 42 10.60 45.18 7.12
C ASP A 42 10.69 45.62 8.59
N ASP A 43 9.85 45.04 9.46
CA ASP A 43 9.89 45.23 10.92
C ASP A 43 11.26 44.77 11.45
N ALA A 44 12.18 45.72 11.61
CA ALA A 44 13.54 45.46 12.07
C ALA A 44 13.56 45.12 13.57
N ILE A 45 13.72 43.83 13.89
CA ILE A 45 13.82 43.28 15.28
C ILE A 45 15.21 43.52 15.91
N SER A 46 16.08 44.28 15.27
CA SER A 46 17.41 44.57 15.81
C SER A 46 17.76 46.05 15.66
N ASN A 47 18.03 46.68 16.79
CA ASN A 47 18.69 47.98 16.80
C ASN A 47 20.19 47.78 16.59
N TYR A 48 20.74 48.42 15.56
CA TYR A 48 22.17 48.43 15.31
C TYR A 48 22.83 49.48 16.19
N THR A 49 23.84 49.07 16.95
CA THR A 49 24.66 49.97 17.76
C THR A 49 26.14 49.74 17.45
N PHE A 50 26.93 50.82 17.53
CA PHE A 50 28.37 50.76 17.30
C PHE A 50 29.10 50.78 18.64
N SER A 51 30.05 49.88 18.82
CA SER A 51 30.98 49.96 19.95
C SER A 51 31.94 51.15 19.79
N PRO A 52 32.58 51.63 20.88
CA PRO A 52 33.59 52.70 20.83
C PRO A 52 34.77 52.44 19.86
N GLY A 53 34.98 51.18 19.45
CA GLY A 53 35.98 50.77 18.46
C GLY A 53 35.43 50.44 17.07
N GLY A 54 34.22 50.89 16.72
CA GLY A 54 33.65 50.78 15.36
C GLY A 54 33.03 49.43 14.98
N SER A 55 33.05 48.43 15.87
CA SER A 55 32.40 47.12 15.61
C SER A 55 30.89 47.22 15.79
N ARG A 56 30.12 46.72 14.81
CA ARG A 56 28.64 46.68 14.81
C ARG A 56 28.12 45.55 15.70
N TYR A 57 27.18 45.86 16.59
CA TYR A 57 26.45 44.88 17.39
C TYR A 57 24.94 45.07 17.23
N CYS A 58 24.21 43.95 17.15
CA CYS A 58 22.75 43.88 17.09
C CYS A 58 22.21 43.65 18.50
N LEU A 59 21.31 44.53 18.95
CA LEU A 59 20.56 44.31 20.19
C LEU A 59 19.19 43.67 19.88
N PRO A 60 18.76 42.65 20.63
CA PRO A 60 17.48 42.01 20.41
C PRO A 60 16.33 42.91 20.87
N VAL A 61 15.33 43.12 20.00
CA VAL A 61 14.07 43.80 20.35
C VAL A 61 13.09 42.75 20.88
N CYS A 62 12.62 42.93 22.12
CA CYS A 62 11.64 42.07 22.77
C CYS A 62 10.40 42.89 23.08
N ASP A 63 9.28 42.58 22.43
CA ASP A 63 8.02 43.30 22.61
C ASP A 63 7.42 43.07 24.01
N ASP A 64 7.80 41.97 24.68
CA ASP A 64 7.44 41.67 26.07
C ASP A 64 8.61 42.00 27.01
N ALA A 65 8.46 43.07 27.79
CA ALA A 65 9.47 43.51 28.76
C ALA A 65 9.72 42.47 29.87
N ASN A 66 8.74 41.61 30.18
CA ASN A 66 8.87 40.58 31.22
C ASN A 66 9.70 39.37 30.76
N CYS A 67 9.95 39.23 29.45
CA CYS A 67 10.78 38.17 28.90
C CYS A 67 12.27 38.52 28.84
N LYS A 68 12.68 39.75 29.16
CA LYS A 68 14.09 40.16 29.13
C LYS A 68 14.81 39.74 30.41
N PRO A 69 15.95 39.03 30.33
CA PRO A 69 16.73 38.67 31.51
C PRO A 69 17.28 39.89 32.25
N SER A 70 17.20 39.87 33.58
CA SER A 70 17.83 40.87 34.45
C SER A 70 18.89 40.25 35.36
N ILE A 71 19.95 40.99 35.65
CA ILE A 71 20.99 40.54 36.57
C ILE A 71 20.38 40.40 37.96
N ASN A 72 20.71 39.31 38.66
CA ASN A 72 20.14 38.86 39.93
C ASN A 72 18.69 38.35 39.88
N GLN A 73 18.06 38.22 38.71
CA GLN A 73 16.78 37.53 38.59
C GLN A 73 16.89 36.09 39.10
N LEU A 74 15.94 35.67 39.95
CA LEU A 74 15.89 34.35 40.57
C LEU A 74 14.95 33.40 39.80
N PHE A 75 15.31 32.13 39.79
CA PHE A 75 14.51 31.04 39.26
C PHE A 75 14.52 29.88 40.26
N ASP A 76 13.36 29.23 40.40
CA ASP A 76 13.18 28.10 41.32
C ASP A 76 13.96 26.84 40.91
N SER A 77 14.47 26.80 39.69
CA SER A 77 15.35 25.71 39.20
C SER A 77 16.24 26.17 38.07
N LEU A 78 17.31 25.40 37.82
CA LEU A 78 18.19 25.62 36.68
C LEU A 78 17.43 25.54 35.35
N GLU A 79 16.52 24.57 35.23
CA GLU A 79 15.76 24.33 34.00
C GLU A 79 14.76 25.47 33.73
N ALA A 80 14.16 26.06 34.77
CA ALA A 80 13.32 27.25 34.64
C ALA A 80 14.11 28.44 34.06
N GLY A 81 15.33 28.71 34.58
CA GLY A 81 16.19 29.76 34.05
C GLY A 81 16.66 29.51 32.61
N ILE A 82 16.94 28.25 32.25
CA ILE A 82 17.29 27.87 30.88
C ILE A 82 16.10 28.06 29.93
N LYS A 83 14.89 27.64 30.34
CA LYS A 83 13.66 27.82 29.56
C LYS A 83 13.38 29.31 29.35
N PHE A 84 13.48 30.12 30.40
CA PHE A 84 13.29 31.57 30.31
C PHE A 84 14.22 32.21 29.27
N TYR A 85 15.53 31.94 29.32
CA TYR A 85 16.47 32.52 28.35
C TYR A 85 16.29 31.96 26.93
N SER A 86 15.82 30.72 26.80
CA SER A 86 15.50 30.12 25.50
C SER A 86 14.26 30.77 24.88
N GLU A 87 13.27 31.12 25.71
CA GLU A 87 12.06 31.84 25.28
C GLU A 87 12.38 33.28 24.85
N TYR A 88 13.22 33.98 25.62
CA TYR A 88 13.77 35.27 25.20
C TYR A 88 14.47 35.17 23.83
N GLY A 89 15.32 34.15 23.64
CA GLY A 89 15.95 33.88 22.36
C GLY A 89 14.94 33.65 21.23
N ARG A 90 13.92 32.83 21.49
CA ARG A 90 12.84 32.53 20.54
C ARG A 90 12.11 33.80 20.10
N LEU A 91 11.69 34.64 21.05
CA LEU A 91 10.97 35.89 20.78
C LEU A 91 11.86 36.90 20.05
N CYS A 92 13.14 36.96 20.37
CA CYS A 92 14.05 37.93 19.75
C CYS A 92 14.79 37.40 18.51
N GLY A 93 14.46 36.21 18.00
CA GLY A 93 14.99 35.72 16.72
C GLY A 93 16.40 35.12 16.78
N PHE A 94 16.81 34.53 17.89
CA PHE A 94 18.03 33.71 17.99
C PHE A 94 17.79 32.38 18.72
N THR A 95 18.77 31.48 18.65
CA THR A 95 18.70 30.20 19.37
C THR A 95 19.80 30.13 20.41
N THR A 96 19.51 29.49 21.54
CA THR A 96 20.46 29.31 22.64
C THR A 96 21.07 27.91 22.61
N ARG A 97 22.20 27.72 23.29
CA ARG A 97 22.83 26.42 23.53
C ARG A 97 23.45 26.36 24.92
N ARG A 98 23.38 25.19 25.55
CA ARG A 98 24.06 24.90 26.82
C ARG A 98 25.54 24.68 26.54
N THR A 99 26.42 25.24 27.37
CA THR A 99 27.88 25.05 27.27
C THR A 99 28.46 24.68 28.62
N ALA A 100 29.53 25.36 29.04
CA ALA A 100 30.29 25.06 30.24
C ALA A 100 29.38 24.99 31.48
N GLU A 101 29.68 24.04 32.34
CA GLU A 101 29.09 23.92 33.66
C GLU A 101 30.21 23.77 34.68
N LYS A 102 29.96 24.28 35.89
CA LYS A 102 30.80 24.00 37.05
C LYS A 102 29.93 23.23 38.03
N THR A 103 30.41 22.09 38.49
CA THR A 103 29.76 21.25 39.48
C THR A 103 30.56 21.27 40.78
N ARG A 104 29.86 21.14 41.91
CA ARG A 104 30.44 20.92 43.23
C ARG A 104 29.48 20.00 43.98
N ASP A 105 29.98 18.88 44.48
CA ASP A 105 29.20 17.88 45.22
C ASP A 105 27.92 17.47 44.46
N ASP A 106 28.08 17.06 43.19
CA ASP A 106 27.03 16.72 42.22
C ASP A 106 25.97 17.81 41.91
N THR A 107 26.11 18.99 42.52
CA THR A 107 25.25 20.15 42.27
C THR A 107 25.88 21.06 41.21
N ILE A 108 25.10 21.44 40.19
CA ILE A 108 25.55 22.41 39.18
C ILE A 108 25.57 23.79 39.82
N VAL A 109 26.75 24.28 40.20
CA VAL A 109 26.93 25.60 40.84
C VAL A 109 26.94 26.75 39.84
N SER A 110 27.23 26.48 38.57
CA SER A 110 27.17 27.48 37.49
C SER A 110 26.90 26.82 36.14
N LYS A 111 26.02 27.40 35.34
CA LYS A 111 25.70 26.94 33.99
C LYS A 111 25.71 28.09 32.99
N TYR A 112 26.42 27.89 31.89
CA TYR A 112 26.50 28.84 30.78
C TYR A 112 25.46 28.47 29.72
N VAL A 113 24.64 29.44 29.33
CA VAL A 113 23.74 29.33 28.19
C VAL A 113 24.08 30.47 27.23
N VAL A 114 24.50 30.14 26.02
CA VAL A 114 25.07 31.10 25.05
C VAL A 114 24.28 31.07 23.75
N CYS A 115 24.46 32.08 22.89
CA CYS A 115 23.93 32.04 21.53
C CYS A 115 24.46 30.81 20.75
N SER A 116 23.63 30.23 19.88
CA SER A 116 24.00 29.09 19.02
C SER A 116 25.17 29.40 18.08
N ARG A 117 25.40 30.68 17.76
CA ARG A 117 26.52 31.18 16.96
C ARG A 117 27.77 31.54 17.77
N ALA A 118 27.76 31.30 19.08
CA ALA A 118 28.90 31.56 19.97
C ALA A 118 30.11 30.66 19.67
N GLY A 119 31.31 31.19 19.88
CA GLY A 119 32.59 30.52 19.61
C GLY A 119 32.91 30.46 18.11
N PHE A 120 34.08 29.90 17.80
CA PHE A 120 34.52 29.66 16.42
C PHE A 120 34.61 28.15 16.17
N ASN A 121 34.67 27.74 14.91
CA ASN A 121 34.98 26.34 14.60
C ASN A 121 36.47 26.13 14.80
N GLU A 122 36.84 24.99 15.38
CA GLU A 122 38.23 24.53 15.34
C GLU A 122 38.64 24.35 13.88
N LYS A 123 39.71 25.06 13.47
CA LYS A 123 40.43 24.68 12.26
C LYS A 123 41.12 23.37 12.62
N ASN A 124 40.59 22.24 12.14
CA ASN A 124 41.41 21.03 12.09
C ASN A 124 42.59 21.34 11.17
N GLU A 125 43.73 21.65 11.75
CA GLU A 125 44.98 21.66 11.01
C GLU A 125 45.11 20.29 10.34
N LEU A 126 45.31 20.34 9.02
CA LEU A 126 45.48 19.16 8.18
C LEU A 126 46.83 18.53 8.54
N ILE A 127 46.89 17.77 9.64
CA ILE A 127 47.97 16.80 9.83
C ILE A 127 47.75 15.73 8.77
N SER A 128 48.71 15.67 7.85
CA SER A 128 48.73 14.90 6.63
C SER A 128 48.95 13.41 6.89
N ASP A 129 48.00 12.74 7.54
CA ASP A 129 48.03 11.28 7.65
C ASP A 129 47.48 10.64 6.36
N ARG A 130 48.40 10.09 5.56
CA ARG A 130 48.19 9.60 4.19
C ARG A 130 47.31 8.34 4.05
N ASN A 131 46.57 7.88 5.07
CA ASN A 131 45.91 6.56 5.01
C ASN A 131 44.44 6.47 5.46
N ARG A 132 43.64 7.54 5.37
CA ARG A 132 42.16 7.42 5.43
C ARG A 132 41.51 7.87 4.13
N LYS A 133 40.85 6.92 3.43
CA LYS A 133 39.97 7.19 2.29
C LYS A 133 39.02 8.35 2.66
N LYS A 134 39.19 9.50 2.00
CA LYS A 134 38.37 10.70 2.21
C LYS A 134 36.91 10.39 1.88
N GLY A 135 36.10 10.12 2.90
CA GLY A 135 34.66 10.28 2.78
C GLY A 135 34.37 11.74 2.43
N VAL A 136 33.58 11.98 1.37
CA VAL A 136 33.13 13.32 1.00
C VAL A 136 32.29 13.88 2.15
N ARG A 137 32.90 14.66 3.06
CA ARG A 137 32.17 15.37 4.11
C ARG A 137 31.26 16.39 3.42
N ARG A 138 29.95 16.35 3.69
CA ARG A 138 29.00 17.41 3.27
C ARG A 138 29.58 18.76 3.72
N ARG A 139 29.62 19.75 2.82
CA ARG A 139 29.96 21.15 3.15
C ARG A 139 28.86 21.72 4.05
N THR A 140 28.91 21.48 5.35
CA THR A 140 28.03 22.16 6.31
C THR A 140 28.60 23.54 6.61
N VAL A 141 27.93 24.59 6.14
CA VAL A 141 28.23 25.96 6.54
C VAL A 141 27.94 26.08 8.04
N SER A 142 28.98 26.30 8.84
CA SER A 142 28.81 26.53 10.28
C SER A 142 28.47 28.00 10.51
N GLY A 143 27.41 28.25 11.28
CA GLY A 143 26.98 29.60 11.65
C GLY A 143 27.75 30.21 12.82
N ARG A 144 28.82 29.57 13.32
CA ARG A 144 29.61 30.08 14.45
C ARG A 144 30.48 31.26 14.02
N CYS A 145 30.23 32.42 14.63
CA CYS A 145 30.89 33.69 14.31
C CYS A 145 31.51 34.36 15.55
N GLY A 146 31.71 33.61 16.63
CA GLY A 146 32.25 34.17 17.88
C GLY A 146 31.27 35.05 18.63
N CYS A 147 29.95 34.80 18.51
CA CYS A 147 28.95 35.59 19.23
C CYS A 147 29.17 35.53 20.76
N ASN A 148 29.11 36.68 21.43
CA ASN A 148 29.35 36.82 22.87
C ASN A 148 28.06 36.80 23.72
N ALA A 149 26.88 36.85 23.09
CA ALA A 149 25.60 36.85 23.79
C ALA A 149 25.44 35.59 24.65
N LYS A 150 25.15 35.78 25.94
CA LYS A 150 25.07 34.72 26.94
C LYS A 150 24.36 35.13 28.21
N ILE A 151 23.89 34.12 28.95
CA ILE A 151 23.52 34.21 30.35
C ILE A 151 24.33 33.19 31.17
N ILE A 152 24.65 33.52 32.42
CA ILE A 152 25.29 32.60 33.37
C ILE A 152 24.40 32.48 34.59
N LEU A 153 23.82 31.29 34.77
CA LEU A 153 23.00 30.93 35.92
C LEU A 153 23.92 30.40 37.02
N LYS A 154 23.86 30.97 38.23
CA LYS A 154 24.61 30.49 39.40
C LYS A 154 23.67 30.01 40.47
N PHE A 155 24.03 28.90 41.09
CA PHE A 155 23.32 28.34 42.23
C PHE A 155 23.31 29.32 43.41
N VAL A 156 22.18 29.36 44.09
CA VAL A 156 21.90 30.04 45.35
C VAL A 156 21.32 28.97 46.31
N SER A 157 21.03 29.32 47.56
CA SER A 157 20.38 28.39 48.50
C SER A 157 19.03 27.85 47.98
N ASN A 158 18.63 26.69 48.49
CA ASN A 158 17.33 26.04 48.21
C ASN A 158 17.09 25.68 46.73
N GLU A 159 18.10 25.15 46.04
CA GLU A 159 18.01 24.74 44.61
C GLU A 159 17.65 25.86 43.62
N SER A 160 17.67 27.11 44.07
CA SER A 160 17.38 28.27 43.25
C SER A 160 18.61 28.74 42.48
N TYR A 161 18.37 29.39 41.34
CA TYR A 161 19.42 29.88 40.45
C TYR A 161 19.20 31.36 40.17
N ARG A 162 20.27 32.14 40.22
CA ARG A 162 20.24 33.55 39.82
C ARG A 162 21.00 33.83 38.53
N VAL A 163 20.56 34.83 37.80
CA VAL A 163 21.32 35.40 36.67
C VAL A 163 22.52 36.17 37.19
N SER A 164 23.71 35.59 37.07
CA SER A 164 24.95 36.23 37.52
C SER A 164 25.60 37.13 36.46
N VAL A 165 25.40 36.80 35.18
CA VAL A 165 25.90 37.56 34.04
C VAL A 165 24.87 37.49 32.93
N PHE A 166 24.61 38.63 32.29
CA PHE A 166 23.80 38.73 31.08
C PHE A 166 24.53 39.61 30.07
N VAL A 167 24.79 39.07 28.87
CA VAL A 167 25.35 39.78 27.72
C VAL A 167 24.32 39.72 26.61
N GLU A 168 23.74 40.87 26.29
CA GLU A 168 22.63 41.00 25.35
C GLU A 168 23.08 41.11 23.89
N GLY A 169 24.20 41.80 23.63
CA GLY A 169 24.63 42.13 22.26
C GLY A 169 25.09 40.94 21.41
N HIS A 170 24.63 40.89 20.16
CA HIS A 170 25.04 39.93 19.14
C HIS A 170 25.93 40.57 18.08
N ASN A 171 26.87 39.82 17.51
CA ASN A 171 27.73 40.26 16.39
C ASN A 171 27.24 39.76 15.02
N HIS A 172 25.97 39.36 14.94
CA HIS A 172 25.33 38.87 13.73
C HIS A 172 23.87 39.30 13.74
N ASN A 173 23.27 39.38 12.55
CA ASN A 173 21.85 39.70 12.42
C ASN A 173 20.99 38.63 13.11
N LEU A 174 19.93 39.09 13.76
CA LEU A 174 18.87 38.28 14.31
C LEU A 174 17.87 37.92 13.21
N VAL A 175 17.12 36.84 13.40
CA VAL A 175 16.14 36.39 12.40
C VAL A 175 14.88 37.25 12.48
N SER A 176 14.35 37.65 11.32
CA SER A 176 13.11 38.44 11.21
C SER A 176 11.90 37.72 11.81
N LYS A 177 10.79 38.43 12.06
CA LYS A 177 9.57 37.89 12.68
C LYS A 177 9.05 36.71 11.86
N ALA A 178 8.97 36.90 10.54
CA ALA A 178 8.63 35.86 9.58
C ALA A 178 9.61 34.68 9.60
N GLY A 179 10.90 34.91 9.86
CA GLY A 179 11.89 33.83 9.91
C GLY A 179 11.94 33.04 11.22
N ARG A 180 11.35 33.54 12.32
CA ARG A 180 11.47 32.93 13.67
C ARG A 180 11.01 31.47 13.69
N HIS A 181 9.95 31.12 12.96
CA HIS A 181 9.43 29.75 12.91
C HIS A 181 10.37 28.76 12.21
N PHE A 182 11.43 29.21 11.52
CA PHE A 182 12.46 28.35 10.94
C PHE A 182 13.66 28.12 11.87
N LEU A 183 13.73 28.79 13.02
CA LEU A 183 14.76 28.54 14.01
C LEU A 183 14.61 27.13 14.58
N ARG A 184 15.73 26.43 14.83
CA ARG A 184 15.67 25.04 15.31
C ARG A 184 14.96 24.91 16.66
N ALA A 185 15.14 25.87 17.57
CA ALA A 185 14.44 25.88 18.85
C ALA A 185 12.93 26.12 18.73
N ASN A 186 12.48 26.65 17.58
CA ASN A 186 11.08 27.01 17.33
C ASN A 186 10.40 26.02 16.39
N ARG A 187 11.11 24.98 15.96
CA ARG A 187 10.62 23.90 15.10
C ARG A 187 10.52 22.63 15.91
N GLU A 188 9.34 22.36 16.43
CA GLU A 188 9.03 21.10 17.09
C GLU A 188 7.76 20.54 16.46
N MET A 189 7.81 19.27 16.06
CA MET A 189 6.59 18.61 15.62
C MET A 189 5.68 18.40 16.82
N SER A 190 4.50 19.03 16.79
CA SER A 190 3.46 18.81 17.79
C SER A 190 3.08 17.33 17.91
N TYR A 191 2.48 16.95 19.03
CA TYR A 191 1.92 15.62 19.22
C TYR A 191 0.95 15.24 18.08
N THR A 192 0.03 16.15 17.75
CA THR A 192 -0.91 16.03 16.63
C THR A 192 -0.19 15.82 15.29
N SER A 193 0.86 16.60 14.99
CA SER A 193 1.63 16.46 13.75
C SER A 193 2.34 15.10 13.66
N ARG A 194 2.85 14.60 14.80
CA ARG A 194 3.50 13.28 14.89
C ARG A 194 2.50 12.14 14.68
N ASN A 195 1.34 12.20 15.32
CA ASN A 195 0.25 11.23 15.12
C ASN A 195 -0.25 11.24 13.69
N PHE A 196 -0.57 12.41 13.15
CA PHE A 196 -1.01 12.54 11.77
C PHE A 196 0.01 11.98 10.78
N MET A 197 1.30 12.25 11.01
CA MET A 197 2.37 11.67 10.20
C MET A 197 2.40 10.14 10.30
N PHE A 198 2.27 9.59 11.52
CA PHE A 198 2.19 8.15 11.72
C PHE A 198 0.96 7.52 11.06
N ASP A 199 -0.22 8.12 11.19
CA ASP A 199 -1.45 7.64 10.56
C ASP A 199 -1.36 7.72 9.04
N SER A 200 -0.74 8.78 8.50
CA SER A 200 -0.41 8.90 7.08
C SER A 200 0.48 7.73 6.60
N MET A 201 1.41 7.24 7.42
CA MET A 201 2.23 6.07 7.07
C MET A 201 1.41 4.78 6.97
N LYS A 202 0.35 4.62 7.77
CA LYS A 202 -0.52 3.43 7.73
C LYS A 202 -1.23 3.31 6.39
N VAL A 203 -1.55 4.44 5.75
CA VAL A 203 -2.20 4.51 4.43
C VAL A 203 -1.22 4.79 3.29
N ASN A 204 0.07 4.50 3.49
CA ASN A 204 1.09 4.60 2.46
C ASN A 204 1.37 6.03 1.96
N ILE A 205 1.10 7.06 2.76
CA ILE A 205 1.38 8.47 2.47
C ILE A 205 2.75 8.86 3.02
N GLY A 206 3.58 9.49 2.18
CA GLY A 206 4.94 9.89 2.55
C GLY A 206 4.99 11.17 3.39
N ALA A 207 6.10 11.37 4.10
CA ALA A 207 6.31 12.53 4.98
C ALA A 207 6.11 13.90 4.30
N SER A 208 6.48 14.04 3.02
CA SER A 208 6.29 15.29 2.30
C SER A 208 4.83 15.59 1.99
N GLN A 209 4.07 14.57 1.58
CA GLN A 209 2.65 14.73 1.31
C GLN A 209 1.86 14.92 2.61
N SER A 210 2.26 14.22 3.68
CA SER A 210 1.71 14.41 5.03
C SER A 210 1.90 15.86 5.51
N PHE A 211 3.07 16.45 5.27
CA PHE A 211 3.30 17.86 5.58
C PHE A 211 2.39 18.79 4.78
N SER A 212 2.19 18.52 3.47
CA SER A 212 1.27 19.32 2.65
C SER A 212 -0.16 19.26 3.16
N PHE A 213 -0.66 18.07 3.54
CA PHE A 213 -1.98 17.96 4.15
C PHE A 213 -2.07 18.65 5.50
N MET A 214 -1.04 18.51 6.34
CA MET A 214 -1.01 19.21 7.63
C MET A 214 -1.08 20.72 7.45
N LYS A 215 -0.35 21.28 6.48
CA LYS A 215 -0.40 22.70 6.13
C LYS A 215 -1.83 23.16 5.81
N GLU A 216 -2.57 22.40 5.01
CA GLU A 216 -3.97 22.74 4.72
C GLU A 216 -4.86 22.65 5.97
N LEU A 217 -4.69 21.61 6.80
CA LEU A 217 -5.47 21.42 8.03
C LEU A 217 -5.29 22.56 9.04
N VAL A 218 -4.09 23.13 9.13
CA VAL A 218 -3.79 24.24 10.06
C VAL A 218 -3.87 25.62 9.41
N GLY A 219 -4.29 25.72 8.14
CA GLY A 219 -4.50 26.99 7.45
C GLY A 219 -3.24 27.72 7.00
N GLY A 220 -2.12 27.02 6.80
CA GLY A 220 -0.91 27.60 6.22
C GLY A 220 0.41 27.07 6.78
N PHE A 221 1.52 27.38 6.10
CA PHE A 221 2.85 26.88 6.48
C PHE A 221 3.31 27.39 7.85
N ALA A 222 2.97 28.65 8.18
CA ALA A 222 3.36 29.27 9.45
C ALA A 222 2.73 28.56 10.66
N ASN A 223 1.56 27.93 10.49
CA ASN A 223 0.78 27.31 11.57
C ASN A 223 1.16 25.85 11.81
N VAL A 224 1.97 25.22 10.95
CA VAL A 224 2.40 23.82 11.12
C VAL A 224 3.39 23.65 12.28
N GLY A 225 4.09 24.73 12.67
CA GLY A 225 5.07 24.72 13.75
C GLY A 225 6.34 23.89 13.47
N SER A 226 6.46 23.28 12.30
CA SER A 226 7.59 22.45 11.89
C SER A 226 7.76 22.48 10.36
N THR A 227 8.81 21.85 9.84
CA THR A 227 9.10 21.84 8.40
C THR A 227 8.92 20.45 7.78
N VAL A 228 8.83 20.37 6.44
CA VAL A 228 8.89 19.11 5.69
C VAL A 228 10.07 18.24 6.12
N LYS A 229 11.21 18.87 6.44
CA LYS A 229 12.41 18.16 6.88
C LYS A 229 12.21 17.49 8.23
N ASP A 230 11.44 18.10 9.12
CA ASP A 230 11.14 17.54 10.44
C ASP A 230 10.21 16.33 10.32
N PHE A 231 9.20 16.39 9.46
CA PHE A 231 8.37 15.23 9.08
C PHE A 231 9.20 14.08 8.50
N ARG A 232 10.14 14.40 7.59
CA ARG A 232 11.06 13.39 7.02
C ARG A 232 11.98 12.80 8.10
N ASN A 233 12.48 13.62 9.02
CA ASN A 233 13.31 13.16 10.14
C ASN A 233 12.50 12.26 11.07
N PHE A 234 11.27 12.61 11.41
CA PHE A 234 10.41 11.79 12.26
C PHE A 234 10.11 10.42 11.62
N SER A 235 9.77 10.40 10.33
CA SER A 235 9.59 9.15 9.57
C SER A 235 10.86 8.27 9.57
N ARG A 236 12.05 8.88 9.41
CA ARG A 236 13.32 8.18 9.52
C ARG A 236 13.54 7.65 10.94
N ASP A 237 13.23 8.44 11.96
CA ASP A 237 13.44 8.07 13.36
C ASP A 237 12.54 6.88 13.76
N LEU A 238 11.31 6.79 13.23
CA LEU A 238 10.46 5.59 13.35
C LEU A 238 11.13 4.35 12.76
N LYS A 239 11.69 4.45 11.56
CA LYS A 239 12.41 3.32 10.93
C LYS A 239 13.66 2.92 11.71
N GLN A 240 14.38 3.89 12.26
CA GLN A 240 15.56 3.65 13.09
C GLN A 240 15.18 3.03 14.44
N TYR A 241 14.02 3.42 14.99
CA TYR A 241 13.47 2.83 16.21
C TYR A 241 13.23 1.32 16.02
N VAL A 242 12.60 0.92 14.91
CA VAL A 242 12.45 -0.50 14.55
C VAL A 242 13.83 -1.16 14.37
N GLY A 243 14.69 -0.59 13.52
CA GLY A 243 16.07 -1.05 13.36
C GLY A 243 16.21 -2.54 13.07
N GLU A 244 17.10 -3.21 13.81
CA GLU A 244 17.37 -4.65 13.71
C GLU A 244 16.38 -5.51 14.51
N ARG A 245 15.58 -4.90 15.39
CA ARG A 245 14.56 -5.56 16.23
C ARG A 245 13.26 -5.84 15.49
N ASP A 246 13.19 -5.56 14.20
CA ASP A 246 11.98 -5.62 13.37
C ASP A 246 11.20 -6.93 13.50
N ALA A 247 11.89 -8.07 13.36
CA ALA A 247 11.26 -9.39 13.50
C ALA A 247 10.84 -9.67 14.94
N GLN A 248 11.64 -9.27 15.93
CA GLN A 248 11.26 -9.49 17.33
C GLN A 248 10.05 -8.66 17.75
N MET A 249 10.03 -7.38 17.36
CA MET A 249 8.91 -6.47 17.66
C MET A 249 7.59 -6.97 17.08
N ILE A 250 7.57 -7.50 15.85
CA ILE A 250 6.33 -8.04 15.27
C ILE A 250 5.86 -9.30 15.98
N ILE A 251 6.77 -10.19 16.40
CA ILE A 251 6.43 -11.40 17.16
C ILE A 251 5.92 -11.04 18.56
N GLU A 252 6.53 -10.07 19.24
CA GLU A 252 6.05 -9.58 20.53
C GLU A 252 4.67 -8.92 20.41
N LYS A 253 4.44 -8.13 19.34
CA LYS A 253 3.10 -7.60 19.04
C LYS A 253 2.09 -8.74 18.86
N PHE A 254 2.47 -9.84 18.22
CA PHE A 254 1.58 -11.00 18.02
C PHE A 254 1.33 -11.79 19.31
N LYS A 255 2.32 -11.88 20.20
CA LYS A 255 2.15 -12.42 21.57
C LYS A 255 1.09 -11.63 22.33
N VAL A 256 1.24 -10.30 22.38
CA VAL A 256 0.27 -9.42 23.05
C VAL A 256 -1.12 -9.55 22.42
N LYS A 257 -1.23 -9.65 21.09
CA LYS A 257 -2.52 -9.89 20.40
C LYS A 257 -3.13 -11.25 20.74
N LYS A 258 -2.32 -12.28 20.92
CA LYS A 258 -2.79 -13.61 21.33
C LYS A 258 -3.27 -13.62 22.77
N GLU A 259 -2.58 -12.91 23.65
CA GLU A 259 -2.94 -12.76 25.06
C GLU A 259 -4.24 -11.96 25.22
N SER A 260 -4.43 -10.90 24.42
CA SER A 260 -5.65 -10.09 24.46
C SER A 260 -6.83 -10.71 23.68
N CYS A 261 -6.56 -11.60 22.73
CA CYS A 261 -7.58 -12.26 21.93
C CYS A 261 -7.20 -13.72 21.68
N GLU A 262 -7.81 -14.65 22.43
CA GLU A 262 -7.55 -16.08 22.30
C GLU A 262 -7.80 -16.62 20.87
N SER A 263 -8.74 -16.01 20.15
CA SER A 263 -9.03 -16.38 18.76
C SER A 263 -8.02 -15.84 17.74
N PHE A 264 -7.13 -14.92 18.11
CA PHE A 264 -5.97 -14.60 17.27
C PHE A 264 -5.04 -15.82 17.21
N TYR A 265 -4.56 -16.16 16.01
CA TYR A 265 -3.61 -17.23 15.80
C TYR A 265 -2.40 -16.69 15.05
N TYR A 266 -1.21 -17.08 15.50
CA TYR A 266 0.02 -16.85 14.76
C TYR A 266 1.00 -17.99 14.96
N ALA A 267 1.91 -18.16 14.01
CA ALA A 267 3.02 -19.09 14.07
C ALA A 267 4.22 -18.51 13.33
N TYR A 268 5.42 -18.90 13.72
CA TYR A 268 6.65 -18.47 13.07
C TYR A 268 7.73 -19.54 13.12
N ASP A 269 8.71 -19.45 12.23
CA ASP A 269 9.85 -20.36 12.18
C ASP A 269 11.15 -19.61 11.88
N LEU A 270 12.25 -20.07 12.46
CA LEU A 270 13.57 -19.43 12.40
C LEU A 270 14.57 -20.32 11.68
N ASP A 271 15.59 -19.73 11.05
CA ASP A 271 16.74 -20.50 10.59
C ASP A 271 17.70 -20.83 11.75
N THR A 272 18.76 -21.59 11.45
CA THR A 272 19.79 -21.99 12.43
C THR A 272 20.54 -20.80 13.03
N GLU A 273 20.45 -19.62 12.43
CA GLU A 273 21.07 -18.38 12.91
C GLU A 273 20.02 -17.45 13.56
N GLY A 274 18.81 -17.94 13.86
CA GLY A 274 17.75 -17.17 14.52
C GLY A 274 17.03 -16.15 13.63
N HIS A 275 17.21 -16.16 12.31
CA HIS A 275 16.52 -15.24 11.41
C HIS A 275 15.12 -15.75 11.09
N LEU A 276 14.14 -14.86 11.13
CA LEU A 276 12.75 -15.19 10.77
C LEU A 276 12.66 -15.64 9.30
N THR A 277 12.17 -16.87 9.08
CA THR A 277 12.02 -17.45 7.72
C THR A 277 10.58 -17.63 7.31
N LYS A 278 9.67 -17.82 8.26
CA LYS A 278 8.24 -18.04 8.04
C LYS A 278 7.44 -17.33 9.12
N LEU A 279 6.36 -16.67 8.74
CA LEU A 279 5.42 -16.04 9.66
C LEU A 279 4.00 -16.28 9.11
N PHE A 280 3.09 -16.73 9.95
CA PHE A 280 1.68 -16.93 9.64
C PHE A 280 0.83 -16.23 10.70
N TRP A 281 -0.28 -15.61 10.31
CA TRP A 281 -1.28 -15.11 11.25
C TRP A 281 -2.69 -15.12 10.66
N ALA A 282 -3.68 -15.24 11.55
CA ALA A 282 -5.09 -15.07 11.26
C ALA A 282 -5.78 -14.49 12.50
N ASP A 283 -6.56 -13.42 12.31
CA ASP A 283 -7.33 -12.84 13.41
C ASP A 283 -8.73 -13.47 13.53
N SER A 284 -9.44 -13.07 14.58
CA SER A 284 -10.75 -13.59 14.95
C SER A 284 -11.79 -13.47 13.81
N ILE A 285 -11.79 -12.33 13.12
CA ILE A 285 -12.72 -12.04 12.03
C ILE A 285 -12.37 -12.89 10.82
N ALA A 286 -11.09 -13.01 10.47
CA ALA A 286 -10.64 -13.81 9.34
C ALA A 286 -10.96 -15.30 9.51
N ARG A 287 -10.78 -15.83 10.74
CA ARG A 287 -11.15 -17.21 11.09
C ARG A 287 -12.67 -17.44 11.03
N ARG A 288 -13.46 -16.51 11.57
CA ARG A 288 -14.94 -16.56 11.47
C ARG A 288 -15.43 -16.51 10.02
N ASN A 289 -14.79 -15.69 9.19
CA ASN A 289 -15.09 -15.64 7.76
C ASN A 289 -14.79 -16.98 7.08
N TYR A 290 -13.72 -17.68 7.49
CA TYR A 290 -13.41 -19.00 6.95
C TYR A 290 -14.44 -20.07 7.38
N GLU A 291 -14.97 -20.00 8.59
CA GLU A 291 -16.05 -20.91 9.02
C GLU A 291 -17.26 -20.83 8.08
N LEU A 292 -17.61 -19.61 7.63
CA LEU A 292 -18.76 -19.36 6.77
C LEU A 292 -18.47 -19.56 5.28
N TYR A 293 -17.30 -19.10 4.81
CA TYR A 293 -16.99 -18.93 3.38
C TYR A 293 -15.75 -19.72 2.91
N GLY A 294 -15.12 -20.48 3.80
CA GLY A 294 -13.83 -21.15 3.57
C GLY A 294 -13.87 -22.44 2.76
N ASP A 295 -15.00 -22.77 2.12
CA ASP A 295 -15.13 -23.99 1.32
C ASP A 295 -14.26 -23.97 0.07
N VAL A 296 -14.04 -22.79 -0.51
CA VAL A 296 -13.12 -22.61 -1.64
C VAL A 296 -12.17 -21.46 -1.32
N VAL A 297 -10.87 -21.74 -1.41
CA VAL A 297 -9.80 -20.81 -1.05
C VAL A 297 -8.92 -20.56 -2.27
N SER A 298 -8.64 -19.29 -2.54
CA SER A 298 -7.57 -18.84 -3.41
C SER A 298 -6.31 -18.63 -2.58
N PHE A 299 -5.17 -19.14 -3.05
CA PHE A 299 -3.87 -18.89 -2.47
C PHE A 299 -2.93 -18.40 -3.55
N ASP A 300 -2.44 -17.17 -3.39
CA ASP A 300 -1.60 -16.52 -4.38
C ASP A 300 -0.36 -15.90 -3.72
N ALA A 301 0.78 -16.03 -4.37
CA ALA A 301 2.07 -15.62 -3.83
C ALA A 301 2.52 -14.32 -4.50
N THR A 302 2.66 -13.24 -3.73
CA THR A 302 3.09 -11.92 -4.21
C THR A 302 4.49 -11.55 -3.73
N PHE A 303 5.21 -10.81 -4.58
CA PHE A 303 6.62 -10.43 -4.38
C PHE A 303 6.79 -8.94 -4.12
N ASP A 304 8.02 -8.55 -3.78
CA ASP A 304 8.42 -7.15 -3.54
C ASP A 304 7.57 -6.42 -2.49
N THR A 305 7.11 -7.15 -1.47
CA THR A 305 6.16 -6.64 -0.48
C THR A 305 6.80 -5.92 0.70
N ASN A 306 8.04 -6.23 1.03
CA ASN A 306 8.76 -5.70 2.20
C ASN A 306 10.27 -5.66 1.96
N LYS A 307 11.02 -4.99 2.86
CA LYS A 307 12.48 -4.74 2.76
C LYS A 307 13.33 -5.99 2.69
N TYR A 308 12.76 -7.13 3.08
CA TYR A 308 13.42 -8.43 3.08
C TYR A 308 13.06 -9.30 1.88
N ASN A 309 12.19 -8.82 0.98
CA ASN A 309 11.65 -9.59 -0.14
C ASN A 309 10.98 -10.91 0.27
N MET A 310 10.42 -11.00 1.49
CA MET A 310 9.59 -12.16 1.85
C MET A 310 8.34 -12.18 0.97
N VAL A 311 7.93 -13.38 0.56
CA VAL A 311 6.74 -13.61 -0.27
C VAL A 311 5.50 -13.45 0.60
N PHE A 312 4.60 -12.56 0.21
CA PHE A 312 3.32 -12.38 0.88
C PHE A 312 2.27 -13.27 0.23
N CYS A 313 1.66 -14.14 1.03
CA CYS A 313 0.72 -15.15 0.58
C CYS A 313 -0.60 -15.03 1.36
N PRO A 314 -1.58 -14.26 0.85
CA PRO A 314 -2.92 -14.24 1.41
C PRO A 314 -3.71 -15.52 1.08
N PHE A 315 -4.54 -15.95 2.03
CA PHE A 315 -5.58 -16.96 1.84
C PHE A 315 -6.92 -16.25 1.69
N THR A 316 -7.51 -16.27 0.49
CA THR A 316 -8.67 -15.43 0.16
C THR A 316 -9.84 -16.28 -0.33
N GLY A 317 -11.06 -15.91 0.02
CA GLY A 317 -12.29 -16.48 -0.52
C GLY A 317 -13.25 -15.41 -1.01
N VAL A 318 -14.54 -15.76 -1.07
CA VAL A 318 -15.61 -14.86 -1.50
C VAL A 318 -16.68 -14.83 -0.42
N ASP A 319 -17.05 -13.63 0.04
CA ASP A 319 -18.08 -13.45 1.06
C ASP A 319 -19.50 -13.44 0.47
N LYS A 320 -20.49 -13.25 1.35
CA LYS A 320 -21.91 -13.14 1.01
C LYS A 320 -22.24 -11.98 0.05
N HIS A 321 -21.36 -11.02 -0.18
CA HIS A 321 -21.57 -9.89 -1.10
C HIS A 321 -20.86 -10.06 -2.43
N ASP A 322 -20.33 -11.26 -2.71
CA ASP A 322 -19.45 -11.49 -3.86
C ASP A 322 -18.20 -10.60 -3.83
N ARG A 323 -17.66 -10.31 -2.64
CA ARG A 323 -16.42 -9.55 -2.45
C ARG A 323 -15.29 -10.48 -2.01
N CYS A 324 -14.05 -10.12 -2.33
CA CYS A 324 -12.90 -10.84 -1.80
C CYS A 324 -12.88 -10.68 -0.28
N VAL A 325 -12.65 -11.78 0.43
CA VAL A 325 -12.48 -11.79 1.89
C VAL A 325 -11.26 -12.59 2.24
N THR A 326 -10.42 -12.07 3.12
CA THR A 326 -9.18 -12.76 3.52
C THR A 326 -9.35 -13.54 4.82
N PHE A 327 -8.84 -14.77 4.83
CA PHE A 327 -8.94 -15.74 5.94
C PHE A 327 -7.66 -15.81 6.77
N GLY A 328 -6.51 -15.53 6.17
CA GLY A 328 -5.22 -15.60 6.86
C GLY A 328 -4.08 -15.23 5.93
N PHE A 329 -2.88 -15.14 6.48
CA PHE A 329 -1.71 -14.60 5.80
C PHE A 329 -0.47 -15.38 6.13
N ALA A 330 0.43 -15.49 5.15
CA ALA A 330 1.79 -15.93 5.37
C ALA A 330 2.82 -14.97 4.76
N LEU A 331 3.93 -14.77 5.45
CA LEU A 331 5.17 -14.24 4.91
C LEU A 331 6.21 -15.37 4.89
N LEU A 332 6.70 -15.69 3.69
CA LEU A 332 7.62 -16.81 3.47
C LEU A 332 8.94 -16.33 2.86
N SER A 333 10.06 -16.78 3.41
CA SER A 333 11.38 -16.43 2.87
C SER A 333 11.68 -17.11 1.52
N LYS A 334 11.03 -18.24 1.21
CA LYS A 334 11.23 -19.04 -0.01
C LYS A 334 9.92 -19.61 -0.55
N GLU A 335 9.88 -19.84 -1.86
CA GLU A 335 8.82 -20.55 -2.56
C GLU A 335 9.19 -22.02 -2.82
N ASP A 336 9.31 -22.81 -1.77
CA ASP A 336 9.61 -24.24 -1.85
C ASP A 336 8.57 -25.10 -1.13
N ILE A 337 8.68 -26.42 -1.29
CA ILE A 337 7.70 -27.37 -0.72
C ILE A 337 7.63 -27.25 0.80
N PRO A 338 8.76 -27.24 1.55
CA PRO A 338 8.72 -27.04 3.01
C PRO A 338 8.01 -25.75 3.45
N HIS A 339 8.26 -24.62 2.78
CA HIS A 339 7.66 -23.33 3.16
C HIS A 339 6.16 -23.29 2.90
N PHE A 340 5.71 -23.77 1.72
CA PHE A 340 4.28 -23.84 1.44
C PHE A 340 3.56 -24.86 2.32
N LYS A 341 4.17 -26.03 2.55
CA LYS A 341 3.59 -27.04 3.45
C LYS A 341 3.40 -26.47 4.86
N TRP A 342 4.43 -25.80 5.39
CA TRP A 342 4.33 -25.13 6.69
C TRP A 342 3.19 -24.11 6.75
N ALA A 343 3.04 -23.28 5.71
CA ALA A 343 1.95 -22.31 5.64
C ALA A 343 0.57 -22.98 5.60
N PHE A 344 0.42 -24.07 4.83
CA PHE A 344 -0.81 -24.83 4.73
C PHE A 344 -1.16 -25.60 6.01
N ASP A 345 -0.16 -26.18 6.68
CA ASP A 345 -0.34 -26.85 7.98
C ASP A 345 -0.83 -25.85 9.03
N HIS A 346 -0.19 -24.67 9.13
CA HIS A 346 -0.62 -23.63 10.08
C HIS A 346 -1.96 -23.00 9.72
N PHE A 347 -2.28 -22.90 8.43
CA PHE A 347 -3.63 -22.54 7.99
C PHE A 347 -4.66 -23.57 8.50
N LEU A 348 -4.42 -24.87 8.33
CA LEU A 348 -5.30 -25.92 8.85
C LEU A 348 -5.44 -25.85 10.38
N LEU A 349 -4.34 -25.68 11.10
CA LEU A 349 -4.36 -25.55 12.56
C LEU A 349 -5.17 -24.33 13.02
N ALA A 350 -5.04 -23.20 12.33
CA ALA A 350 -5.79 -21.98 12.65
C ALA A 350 -7.28 -22.14 12.34
N MET A 351 -7.61 -22.80 11.23
CA MET A 351 -8.98 -22.87 10.70
C MET A 351 -9.79 -24.07 11.21
N GLY A 352 -9.14 -25.13 11.67
CA GLY A 352 -9.77 -26.34 12.22
C GLY A 352 -10.37 -27.31 11.17
N ARG A 353 -10.38 -26.95 9.88
CA ARG A 353 -10.83 -27.82 8.79
C ARG A 353 -10.10 -27.52 7.48
N ASN A 354 -10.13 -28.48 6.56
CA ASN A 354 -9.62 -28.32 5.20
C ASN A 354 -10.61 -27.53 4.32
N PRO A 355 -10.13 -26.73 3.35
CA PRO A 355 -10.99 -26.22 2.29
C PRO A 355 -11.44 -27.38 1.39
N VAL A 356 -12.63 -27.29 0.79
CA VAL A 356 -13.11 -28.30 -0.17
C VAL A 356 -12.29 -28.22 -1.47
N CYS A 357 -11.98 -27.01 -1.90
CA CYS A 357 -11.13 -26.74 -3.06
C CYS A 357 -10.14 -25.61 -2.76
N ILE A 358 -8.93 -25.72 -3.31
CA ILE A 358 -7.94 -24.66 -3.30
C ILE A 358 -7.51 -24.32 -4.72
N VAL A 359 -7.50 -23.03 -5.05
CA VAL A 359 -7.11 -22.48 -6.35
C VAL A 359 -5.76 -21.77 -6.18
N THR A 360 -4.77 -22.14 -6.99
CA THR A 360 -3.43 -21.50 -6.95
C THR A 360 -2.92 -21.18 -8.35
N ASP A 361 -1.81 -20.46 -8.43
CA ASP A 361 -1.04 -20.38 -9.67
C ASP A 361 -0.37 -21.72 -10.04
N GLN A 362 0.32 -21.74 -11.19
CA GLN A 362 1.10 -22.90 -11.61
C GLN A 362 2.46 -22.95 -10.88
N CYS A 363 2.45 -23.50 -9.67
CA CYS A 363 3.65 -23.71 -8.86
C CYS A 363 3.90 -25.21 -8.59
N PRO A 364 5.03 -25.79 -9.04
CA PRO A 364 5.38 -27.19 -8.76
C PRO A 364 5.53 -27.50 -7.27
N ALA A 365 5.92 -26.51 -6.46
CA ALA A 365 6.05 -26.68 -5.02
C ALA A 365 4.67 -26.75 -4.35
N MET A 366 3.74 -25.84 -4.68
CA MET A 366 2.36 -25.90 -4.19
C MET A 366 1.65 -27.19 -4.61
N LYS A 367 1.85 -27.63 -5.86
CA LYS A 367 1.30 -28.91 -6.37
C LYS A 367 1.68 -30.12 -5.50
N GLN A 368 2.85 -30.09 -4.86
CA GLN A 368 3.29 -31.15 -3.95
C GLN A 368 2.89 -30.89 -2.50
N ALA A 369 2.97 -29.65 -2.02
CA ALA A 369 2.67 -29.28 -0.64
C ALA A 369 1.16 -29.39 -0.30
N ILE A 370 0.28 -29.08 -1.25
CA ILE A 370 -1.18 -29.13 -1.05
C ILE A 370 -1.65 -30.53 -0.68
N PRO A 371 -1.40 -31.62 -1.43
CA PRO A 371 -1.87 -32.94 -1.05
C PRO A 371 -1.23 -33.48 0.24
N MET A 372 -0.06 -32.97 0.63
CA MET A 372 0.57 -33.32 1.92
C MET A 372 -0.14 -32.70 3.13
N SER A 373 -0.70 -31.50 2.97
CA SER A 373 -1.33 -30.73 4.06
C SER A 373 -2.85 -30.87 4.03
N PHE A 374 -3.41 -31.01 2.83
CA PHE A 374 -4.84 -31.06 2.53
C PHE A 374 -5.21 -32.29 1.67
N PRO A 375 -5.14 -33.53 2.20
CA PRO A 375 -5.29 -34.75 1.38
C PRO A 375 -6.63 -34.89 0.66
N ALA A 376 -7.72 -34.38 1.25
CA ALA A 376 -9.07 -34.45 0.70
C ALA A 376 -9.40 -33.27 -0.24
N THR A 377 -8.63 -32.18 -0.18
CA THR A 377 -8.90 -30.94 -0.92
C THR A 377 -8.60 -31.12 -2.40
N LYS A 378 -9.49 -30.57 -3.23
CA LYS A 378 -9.26 -30.53 -4.68
C LYS A 378 -8.37 -29.35 -5.04
N HIS A 379 -7.20 -29.62 -5.61
CA HIS A 379 -6.33 -28.58 -6.15
C HIS A 379 -6.77 -28.18 -7.56
N ARG A 380 -6.92 -26.88 -7.80
CA ARG A 380 -7.23 -26.28 -9.10
C ARG A 380 -6.23 -25.19 -9.42
N LEU A 381 -6.00 -24.97 -10.71
CA LEU A 381 -5.11 -23.92 -11.19
C LEU A 381 -5.94 -22.72 -11.64
N CYS A 382 -5.50 -21.54 -11.23
CA CYS A 382 -6.11 -20.28 -11.59
C CYS A 382 -6.04 -20.08 -13.12
N MET A 383 -7.21 -20.00 -13.74
CA MET A 383 -7.34 -19.82 -15.19
C MET A 383 -6.74 -18.50 -15.66
N TRP A 384 -6.86 -17.42 -14.87
CA TRP A 384 -6.30 -16.11 -15.24
C TRP A 384 -4.78 -16.15 -15.40
N HIS A 385 -4.06 -16.70 -14.42
CA HIS A 385 -2.60 -16.87 -14.51
C HIS A 385 -2.15 -17.74 -15.68
N ILE A 386 -2.99 -18.68 -16.12
CA ILE A 386 -2.73 -19.47 -17.34
C ILE A 386 -2.99 -18.61 -18.58
N MET A 387 -4.10 -17.89 -18.62
CA MET A 387 -4.49 -16.99 -19.72
C MET A 387 -3.52 -15.82 -19.93
N GLU A 388 -2.97 -15.25 -18.86
CA GLU A 388 -1.97 -14.18 -18.88
C GLU A 388 -0.69 -14.61 -19.62
N LYS A 389 -0.35 -15.91 -19.58
CA LYS A 389 0.83 -16.45 -20.26
C LYS A 389 0.62 -16.64 -21.77
N PHE A 390 -0.61 -16.61 -22.29
CA PHE A 390 -0.88 -16.85 -23.72
C PHE A 390 -0.09 -15.90 -24.64
N PRO A 391 -0.16 -14.56 -24.48
CA PRO A 391 0.58 -13.63 -25.34
C PRO A 391 2.09 -13.89 -25.32
N ALA A 392 2.66 -14.16 -24.14
CA ALA A 392 4.08 -14.45 -23.99
C ALA A 392 4.50 -15.80 -24.58
N LYS A 393 3.60 -16.79 -24.63
CA LYS A 393 3.91 -18.17 -25.08
C LYS A 393 3.58 -18.44 -26.54
N LEU A 394 2.56 -17.77 -27.08
CA LEU A 394 2.13 -17.88 -28.48
C LEU A 394 2.68 -16.74 -29.34
N GLY A 395 3.10 -15.64 -28.72
CA GLY A 395 3.54 -14.42 -29.39
C GLY A 395 2.44 -13.38 -29.45
N ASN A 396 2.78 -12.13 -29.09
CA ASN A 396 1.83 -11.02 -29.04
C ASN A 396 1.13 -10.75 -30.38
N PHE A 397 1.78 -11.02 -31.51
CA PHE A 397 1.19 -10.84 -32.84
C PHE A 397 0.03 -11.83 -33.10
N ILE A 398 0.22 -13.10 -32.73
CA ILE A 398 -0.80 -14.15 -32.86
C ILE A 398 -1.95 -13.92 -31.88
N CYS A 399 -1.66 -13.45 -30.66
CA CYS A 399 -2.72 -13.15 -29.67
C CYS A 399 -3.46 -11.82 -29.92
N LYS A 400 -2.96 -10.95 -30.80
CA LYS A 400 -3.69 -9.77 -31.31
C LYS A 400 -4.74 -10.14 -32.35
N GLU A 401 -4.66 -11.34 -32.93
CA GLU A 401 -5.74 -11.90 -33.72
C GLU A 401 -6.93 -12.18 -32.80
N THR A 402 -7.92 -11.27 -32.85
CA THR A 402 -9.09 -11.29 -31.96
C THR A 402 -9.84 -12.61 -32.07
N ALA A 403 -9.95 -13.14 -33.30
CA ALA A 403 -10.61 -14.41 -33.59
C ALA A 403 -9.99 -15.60 -32.84
N LEU A 404 -8.66 -15.71 -32.74
CA LEU A 404 -8.01 -16.79 -31.99
C LEU A 404 -8.37 -16.74 -30.51
N MET A 405 -8.19 -15.57 -29.89
CA MET A 405 -8.44 -15.42 -28.47
C MET A 405 -9.93 -15.55 -28.12
N GLU A 406 -10.84 -15.07 -28.97
CA GLU A 406 -12.28 -15.27 -28.83
C GLU A 406 -12.65 -16.75 -28.94
N ASN A 407 -12.14 -17.46 -29.95
CA ASN A 407 -12.39 -18.89 -30.15
C ASN A 407 -11.81 -19.73 -29.00
N MET A 408 -10.61 -19.42 -28.49
CA MET A 408 -10.05 -20.09 -27.32
C MET A 408 -10.87 -19.81 -26.06
N LYS A 409 -11.22 -18.54 -25.81
CA LYS A 409 -12.02 -18.14 -24.64
C LYS A 409 -13.37 -18.84 -24.60
N LYS A 410 -14.02 -19.04 -25.77
CA LYS A 410 -15.29 -19.74 -25.91
C LYS A 410 -15.28 -21.15 -25.32
N TYR A 411 -14.16 -21.88 -25.44
CA TYR A 411 -14.04 -23.23 -24.88
C TYR A 411 -13.40 -23.24 -23.49
N ILE A 412 -12.47 -22.33 -23.22
CA ILE A 412 -11.77 -22.24 -21.92
C ILE A 412 -12.71 -21.76 -20.81
N TRP A 413 -13.51 -20.71 -21.06
CA TRP A 413 -14.38 -20.09 -20.05
C TRP A 413 -15.77 -20.69 -19.97
N SER A 414 -16.10 -21.62 -20.87
CA SER A 414 -17.44 -22.21 -20.88
C SER A 414 -17.66 -23.10 -19.66
N SER A 415 -18.77 -22.86 -18.98
CA SER A 415 -19.23 -23.64 -17.83
C SER A 415 -20.30 -24.66 -18.20
N THR A 416 -20.81 -24.63 -19.43
CA THR A 416 -21.95 -25.45 -19.85
C THR A 416 -21.56 -26.61 -20.76
N ILE A 417 -20.38 -26.54 -21.39
CA ILE A 417 -19.93 -27.56 -22.33
C ILE A 417 -19.42 -28.82 -21.64
N GLU A 418 -19.64 -29.95 -22.29
CA GLU A 418 -19.12 -31.26 -21.88
C GLU A 418 -17.63 -31.43 -22.23
N PRO A 419 -16.90 -32.34 -21.54
CA PRO A 419 -15.50 -32.64 -21.88
C PRO A 419 -15.26 -32.93 -23.36
N PHE A 420 -16.13 -33.71 -24.00
CA PHE A 420 -15.98 -34.06 -25.42
C PHE A 420 -16.13 -32.84 -26.35
N GLU A 421 -16.98 -31.87 -25.99
CA GLU A 421 -17.18 -30.63 -26.74
C GLU A 421 -15.95 -29.73 -26.61
N PHE A 422 -15.36 -29.66 -25.41
CA PHE A 422 -14.07 -29.02 -25.21
C PHE A 422 -12.99 -29.66 -26.06
N GLU A 423 -12.84 -31.00 -26.04
CA GLU A 423 -11.78 -31.68 -26.81
C GLU A 423 -11.92 -31.43 -28.31
N ARG A 424 -13.15 -31.48 -28.85
CA ARG A 424 -13.44 -31.15 -30.24
C ARG A 424 -13.14 -29.69 -30.56
N GLY A 425 -13.61 -28.77 -29.72
CA GLY A 425 -13.43 -27.32 -29.90
C GLY A 425 -11.96 -26.91 -29.83
N TRP A 426 -11.24 -27.38 -28.82
CA TRP A 426 -9.80 -27.16 -28.65
C TRP A 426 -9.02 -27.63 -29.88
N LYS A 427 -9.26 -28.85 -30.35
CA LYS A 427 -8.59 -29.40 -31.55
C LYS A 427 -8.91 -28.58 -32.80
N ALA A 428 -10.16 -28.16 -32.98
CA ALA A 428 -10.57 -27.34 -34.12
C ALA A 428 -9.83 -26.00 -34.17
N VAL A 429 -9.76 -25.30 -33.03
CA VAL A 429 -9.04 -24.02 -32.93
C VAL A 429 -7.55 -24.20 -33.18
N LEU A 430 -6.92 -25.24 -32.62
CA LEU A 430 -5.51 -25.50 -32.89
C LEU A 430 -5.22 -25.76 -34.38
N LYS A 431 -6.12 -26.46 -35.08
CA LYS A 431 -5.98 -26.73 -36.51
C LYS A 431 -6.18 -25.47 -37.35
N GLU A 432 -7.21 -24.69 -37.06
CA GLU A 432 -7.56 -23.44 -37.76
C GLU A 432 -6.38 -22.46 -37.75
N PHE A 433 -5.76 -22.26 -36.59
CA PHE A 433 -4.64 -21.33 -36.42
C PHE A 433 -3.25 -21.98 -36.57
N LYS A 434 -3.18 -23.24 -37.03
CA LYS A 434 -1.92 -24.00 -37.26
C LYS A 434 -1.02 -24.10 -36.02
N LEU A 435 -1.63 -24.29 -34.84
CA LEU A 435 -0.97 -24.35 -33.53
C LEU A 435 -0.79 -25.78 -32.99
N GLU A 436 -1.10 -26.81 -33.76
CA GLU A 436 -1.06 -28.23 -33.34
C GLU A 436 0.33 -28.67 -32.84
N GLY A 437 1.41 -28.11 -33.39
CA GLY A 437 2.79 -28.38 -32.97
C GLY A 437 3.27 -27.57 -31.76
N ASN A 438 2.42 -26.72 -31.17
CA ASN A 438 2.83 -25.87 -30.06
C ASN A 438 2.97 -26.68 -28.76
N ARG A 439 4.22 -26.86 -28.33
CA ARG A 439 4.56 -27.60 -27.11
C ARG A 439 3.84 -27.09 -25.86
N TRP A 440 3.72 -25.77 -25.70
CA TRP A 440 3.11 -25.20 -24.50
C TRP A 440 1.60 -25.46 -24.46
N LEU A 441 0.90 -25.36 -25.60
CA LEU A 441 -0.51 -25.73 -25.69
C LEU A 441 -0.75 -27.22 -25.42
N TRP A 442 0.17 -28.09 -25.86
CA TRP A 442 0.13 -29.50 -25.51
C TRP A 442 0.28 -29.72 -23.99
N GLU A 443 1.23 -29.02 -23.35
CA GLU A 443 1.41 -29.05 -21.89
C GLU A 443 0.16 -28.54 -21.15
N MET A 444 -0.50 -27.48 -21.63
CA MET A 444 -1.75 -26.96 -21.06
C MET A 444 -2.92 -27.93 -21.24
N TYR A 445 -3.01 -28.60 -22.39
CA TYR A 445 -3.99 -29.63 -22.66
C TYR A 445 -3.81 -30.86 -21.77
N ALA A 446 -2.56 -31.27 -21.51
CA ALA A 446 -2.25 -32.39 -20.64
C ALA A 446 -2.77 -32.19 -19.21
N ILE A 447 -2.82 -30.94 -18.73
CA ILE A 447 -3.31 -30.60 -17.39
C ILE A 447 -4.76 -30.08 -17.36
N ARG A 448 -5.52 -30.19 -18.46
CA ARG A 448 -6.87 -29.60 -18.62
C ARG A 448 -7.85 -29.92 -17.48
N THR A 449 -7.77 -31.11 -16.90
CA THR A 449 -8.62 -31.53 -15.76
C THR A 449 -8.39 -30.72 -14.47
N SER A 450 -7.33 -29.92 -14.41
CA SER A 450 -6.97 -29.08 -13.26
C SER A 450 -7.39 -27.61 -13.42
N TRP A 451 -7.81 -27.16 -14.61
CA TRP A 451 -8.12 -25.74 -14.86
C TRP A 451 -9.29 -25.47 -15.82
N ILE A 452 -9.70 -26.44 -16.66
CA ILE A 452 -10.82 -26.27 -17.60
C ILE A 452 -12.15 -26.68 -16.95
N PRO A 453 -13.12 -25.74 -16.79
CA PRO A 453 -14.39 -25.98 -16.09
C PRO A 453 -15.12 -27.26 -16.51
N ALA A 454 -15.14 -27.56 -17.82
CA ALA A 454 -15.82 -28.73 -18.40
C ALA A 454 -15.48 -30.06 -17.69
N PHE A 455 -14.27 -30.21 -17.15
CA PHE A 455 -13.76 -31.44 -16.52
C PHE A 455 -14.02 -31.54 -15.00
N PHE A 456 -14.67 -30.56 -14.38
CA PHE A 456 -14.97 -30.61 -12.94
C PHE A 456 -16.25 -29.85 -12.56
N ARG A 457 -17.23 -29.78 -13.47
CA ARG A 457 -18.54 -29.14 -13.24
C ARG A 457 -19.32 -29.76 -12.08
N ASP A 458 -19.05 -31.02 -11.73
CA ASP A 458 -19.68 -31.73 -10.61
C ASP A 458 -19.06 -31.39 -9.23
N LYS A 459 -18.25 -30.33 -9.13
CA LYS A 459 -17.56 -29.96 -7.89
C LYS A 459 -17.84 -28.50 -7.49
N PRO A 460 -17.96 -28.22 -6.17
CA PRO A 460 -18.23 -26.87 -5.70
C PRO A 460 -17.06 -25.92 -5.94
N MET A 461 -17.25 -24.91 -6.78
CA MET A 461 -16.23 -23.91 -7.12
C MET A 461 -16.60 -22.48 -6.67
N PHE A 462 -17.84 -22.28 -6.18
CA PHE A 462 -18.43 -21.01 -5.70
C PHE A 462 -17.96 -19.75 -6.43
N GLY A 463 -17.87 -19.80 -7.77
CA GLY A 463 -17.52 -18.65 -8.60
C GLY A 463 -16.03 -18.27 -8.67
N LEU A 464 -15.16 -18.80 -7.80
CA LEU A 464 -13.72 -18.47 -7.75
C LEU A 464 -12.95 -18.80 -9.04
N MET A 465 -13.39 -19.81 -9.77
CA MET A 465 -12.78 -20.22 -11.05
C MET A 465 -13.23 -19.36 -12.23
N ARG A 466 -14.41 -18.73 -12.17
CA ARG A 466 -14.98 -17.94 -13.28
C ARG A 466 -14.54 -16.47 -13.22
N THR A 467 -14.38 -15.92 -12.03
CA THR A 467 -13.95 -14.53 -11.84
C THR A 467 -12.43 -14.46 -11.84
N THR A 468 -11.89 -14.36 -13.06
CA THR A 468 -10.51 -14.02 -13.42
C THR A 468 -9.80 -12.97 -12.55
N SER A 469 -10.52 -12.12 -11.83
CA SER A 469 -9.97 -10.98 -11.14
C SER A 469 -9.77 -11.17 -9.64
N ARG A 470 -10.08 -12.29 -8.98
CA ARG A 470 -10.13 -12.28 -7.49
C ARG A 470 -8.77 -12.30 -6.83
N SER A 471 -7.86 -13.18 -7.25
CA SER A 471 -6.47 -13.16 -6.75
C SER A 471 -5.73 -11.91 -7.23
N GLU A 472 -5.93 -11.49 -8.48
CA GLU A 472 -5.37 -10.24 -9.02
C GLU A 472 -5.91 -9.00 -8.29
N SER A 473 -7.23 -8.91 -8.08
CA SER A 473 -7.90 -7.83 -7.35
C SER A 473 -7.42 -7.77 -5.92
N GLU A 474 -7.24 -8.92 -5.28
CA GLU A 474 -6.75 -8.97 -3.90
C GLU A 474 -5.28 -8.54 -3.83
N ASN A 475 -4.44 -9.02 -4.75
CA ASN A 475 -3.05 -8.58 -4.86
C ASN A 475 -2.96 -7.08 -5.17
N ASN A 476 -3.80 -6.58 -6.08
CA ASN A 476 -3.90 -5.17 -6.43
C ASN A 476 -4.48 -4.32 -5.29
N PHE A 477 -5.34 -4.91 -4.46
CA PHE A 477 -5.83 -4.27 -3.25
C PHE A 477 -4.69 -4.10 -2.26
N PHE A 478 -3.95 -5.16 -1.93
CA PHE A 478 -2.84 -5.09 -0.98
C PHE A 478 -1.62 -4.31 -1.50
N SER A 479 -1.37 -4.30 -2.82
CA SER A 479 -0.25 -3.55 -3.41
C SER A 479 -0.36 -2.03 -3.22
N GLN A 480 -1.58 -1.52 -2.98
CA GLN A 480 -1.80 -0.10 -2.65
C GLN A 480 -1.31 0.26 -1.24
N PHE A 481 -1.19 -0.73 -0.35
CA PHE A 481 -0.83 -0.51 1.04
C PHE A 481 0.65 -0.73 1.30
N HIS A 482 1.31 -1.74 0.72
CA HIS A 482 2.72 -2.03 1.03
C HIS A 482 3.72 -1.41 0.04
N ARG A 483 4.99 -1.32 0.46
CA ARG A 483 6.15 -0.96 -0.38
C ARG A 483 7.29 -1.92 -0.12
N GLN A 484 8.10 -2.15 -1.15
CA GLN A 484 9.33 -2.94 -1.02
C GLN A 484 10.30 -2.41 0.06
N SER A 485 10.22 -1.15 0.46
CA SER A 485 11.08 -0.60 1.52
C SER A 485 10.58 -0.79 2.94
N ASP A 486 9.43 -1.44 3.13
CA ASP A 486 8.77 -1.54 4.44
C ASP A 486 9.46 -2.56 5.35
N THR A 487 9.63 -2.17 6.61
CA THR A 487 9.91 -3.11 7.71
C THR A 487 8.75 -4.10 7.90
N LEU A 488 8.96 -5.21 8.63
CA LEU A 488 7.85 -6.12 8.97
C LEU A 488 6.79 -5.41 9.81
N CYS A 489 7.22 -4.56 10.75
CA CYS A 489 6.33 -3.74 11.56
C CYS A 489 5.51 -2.75 10.72
N GLU A 490 6.14 -2.03 9.78
CA GLU A 490 5.42 -1.15 8.85
C GLU A 490 4.48 -1.93 7.94
N PHE A 491 4.93 -3.06 7.39
CA PHE A 491 4.09 -3.94 6.58
C PHE A 491 2.83 -4.33 7.35
N TYR A 492 2.97 -4.75 8.61
CA TYR A 492 1.85 -5.13 9.44
C TYR A 492 0.89 -3.95 9.73
N LEU A 493 1.41 -2.76 10.05
CA LEU A 493 0.56 -1.57 10.27
C LEU A 493 -0.29 -1.23 9.04
N ARG A 494 0.29 -1.32 7.85
CA ARG A 494 -0.43 -1.05 6.60
C ARG A 494 -1.38 -2.18 6.23
N PHE A 495 -0.99 -3.41 6.55
CA PHE A 495 -1.86 -4.58 6.48
C PHE A 495 -3.11 -4.40 7.35
N GLU A 496 -2.97 -3.92 8.60
CA GLU A 496 -4.11 -3.63 9.47
C GLU A 496 -5.05 -2.60 8.84
N SER A 497 -4.51 -1.52 8.25
CA SER A 497 -5.30 -0.51 7.53
C SER A 497 -6.02 -1.09 6.30
N ALA A 498 -5.38 -2.00 5.57
CA ALA A 498 -6.02 -2.71 4.46
C ALA A 498 -7.20 -3.58 4.94
N MET A 499 -7.00 -4.35 6.02
CA MET A 499 -8.09 -5.16 6.59
C MET A 499 -9.25 -4.33 7.09
N ASP A 500 -8.96 -3.19 7.73
CA ASP A 500 -9.98 -2.25 8.18
C ASP A 500 -10.83 -1.73 7.01
N LYS A 501 -10.19 -1.33 5.90
CA LYS A 501 -10.89 -0.93 4.67
C LYS A 501 -11.77 -2.05 4.10
N GLN A 502 -11.25 -3.29 4.03
CA GLN A 502 -12.02 -4.44 3.54
C GLN A 502 -13.28 -4.68 4.41
N ARG A 503 -13.13 -4.61 5.74
CA ARG A 503 -14.21 -4.82 6.70
C ARG A 503 -15.24 -3.70 6.69
N ASN A 504 -14.79 -2.45 6.62
CA ASN A 504 -15.68 -1.30 6.52
C ASN A 504 -16.53 -1.36 5.25
N GLU A 505 -15.96 -1.80 4.14
CA GLU A 505 -16.73 -2.01 2.91
C GLU A 505 -17.79 -3.12 3.07
N THR A 506 -17.45 -4.25 3.71
CA THR A 506 -18.45 -5.27 4.05
C THR A 506 -19.55 -4.74 4.97
N ALA A 507 -19.21 -3.90 5.95
CA ALA A 507 -20.17 -3.27 6.86
C ALA A 507 -21.11 -2.31 6.11
N ARG A 508 -20.57 -1.45 5.24
CA ARG A 508 -21.35 -0.57 4.35
C ARG A 508 -22.34 -1.37 3.50
N LEU A 509 -21.87 -2.46 2.89
CA LEU A 509 -22.72 -3.33 2.06
C LEU A 509 -23.79 -4.08 2.87
N ASN A 510 -23.53 -4.41 4.13
CA ASN A 510 -24.57 -4.97 5.01
C ASN A 510 -25.69 -3.95 5.25
N GLU A 511 -25.32 -2.71 5.58
CA GLU A 511 -26.28 -1.65 5.87
C GLU A 511 -27.11 -1.24 4.65
N GLU A 512 -26.45 -1.09 3.49
CA GLU A 512 -27.13 -0.83 2.22
C GLU A 512 -28.08 -1.97 1.81
N GLY A 513 -27.75 -3.21 2.22
CA GLY A 513 -28.58 -4.38 2.00
C GLY A 513 -29.77 -4.49 2.95
N SER A 514 -29.66 -4.00 4.19
CA SER A 514 -30.76 -4.01 5.18
C SER A 514 -31.73 -2.85 5.03
N SER A 515 -31.27 -1.72 4.50
CA SER A 515 -32.08 -0.49 4.40
C SER A 515 -33.19 -0.55 3.35
N ALA A 516 -33.04 -1.35 2.29
CA ALA A 516 -34.08 -1.48 1.26
C ALA A 516 -34.00 -2.82 0.51
N LEU A 517 -35.16 -3.34 0.13
CA LEU A 517 -35.24 -4.51 -0.73
C LEU A 517 -34.95 -4.15 -2.19
N PRO A 518 -34.21 -4.99 -2.94
CA PRO A 518 -34.06 -4.85 -4.38
C PRO A 518 -35.40 -4.87 -5.11
N ALA A 519 -35.51 -4.12 -6.22
CA ALA A 519 -36.70 -4.15 -7.06
C ALA A 519 -36.85 -5.49 -7.80
N THR A 520 -38.06 -6.04 -7.79
CA THR A 520 -38.44 -7.27 -8.51
C THR A 520 -38.92 -6.95 -9.93
N VAL A 521 -38.61 -7.79 -10.92
CA VAL A 521 -38.90 -7.52 -12.35
C VAL A 521 -39.55 -8.69 -13.10
N THR A 522 -39.57 -9.90 -12.55
CA THR A 522 -40.01 -11.13 -13.25
C THR A 522 -41.44 -11.55 -12.92
N GLY A 523 -42.03 -10.99 -11.86
CA GLY A 523 -43.37 -11.35 -11.39
C GLY A 523 -43.45 -12.77 -10.80
N MET A 524 -42.34 -13.49 -10.68
CA MET A 524 -42.28 -14.82 -10.08
C MET A 524 -42.45 -14.73 -8.56
N PHE A 525 -43.27 -15.61 -7.96
CA PHE A 525 -43.49 -15.63 -6.51
C PHE A 525 -42.19 -15.76 -5.70
N ILE A 526 -41.25 -16.56 -6.20
CA ILE A 526 -39.94 -16.81 -5.58
C ILE A 526 -38.99 -15.61 -5.64
N GLU A 527 -39.25 -14.61 -6.49
CA GLU A 527 -38.35 -13.46 -6.65
C GLU A 527 -38.39 -12.54 -5.42
N ALA A 528 -39.58 -12.28 -4.87
CA ALA A 528 -39.74 -11.47 -3.66
C ALA A 528 -39.02 -12.09 -2.46
N GLU A 529 -39.15 -13.41 -2.29
CA GLU A 529 -38.43 -14.11 -1.22
C GLU A 529 -36.91 -14.15 -1.47
N ALA A 530 -36.47 -14.29 -2.72
CA ALA A 530 -35.06 -14.20 -3.07
C ALA A 530 -34.48 -12.82 -2.76
N ALA A 531 -35.26 -11.74 -2.93
CA ALA A 531 -34.86 -10.37 -2.59
C ALA A 531 -34.64 -10.16 -1.09
N GLU A 532 -35.38 -10.90 -0.25
CA GLU A 532 -35.21 -10.90 1.20
C GLU A 532 -34.07 -11.81 1.68
N LEU A 533 -33.83 -12.93 0.98
CA LEU A 533 -32.87 -13.95 1.39
C LEU A 533 -31.43 -13.63 0.98
N TYR A 534 -31.24 -13.14 -0.25
CA TYR A 534 -29.92 -12.87 -0.79
C TYR A 534 -29.48 -11.45 -0.50
N THR A 535 -28.17 -11.27 -0.28
CA THR A 535 -27.58 -9.93 -0.33
C THR A 535 -27.83 -9.32 -1.71
N ARG A 536 -27.95 -8.00 -1.77
CA ARG A 536 -28.27 -7.27 -3.01
C ARG A 536 -27.38 -7.67 -4.21
N PRO A 537 -26.03 -7.81 -4.10
CA PRO A 537 -25.21 -8.26 -5.22
C PRO A 537 -25.52 -9.67 -5.70
N ILE A 538 -25.82 -10.60 -4.78
CA ILE A 538 -26.18 -11.98 -5.13
C ILE A 538 -27.59 -12.04 -5.71
N PHE A 539 -28.52 -11.27 -5.16
CA PHE A 539 -29.89 -11.16 -5.66
C PHE A 539 -29.89 -10.77 -7.14
N TYR A 540 -29.12 -9.76 -7.56
CA TYR A 540 -29.12 -9.36 -8.97
C TYR A 540 -28.58 -10.46 -9.90
N LYS A 541 -27.60 -11.25 -9.46
CA LYS A 541 -27.14 -12.43 -10.23
C LYS A 541 -28.21 -13.52 -10.32
N VAL A 542 -29.01 -13.69 -9.26
CA VAL A 542 -30.15 -14.60 -9.23
C VAL A 542 -31.27 -14.09 -10.14
N GLN A 543 -31.58 -12.80 -10.08
CA GLN A 543 -32.59 -12.14 -10.89
C GLN A 543 -32.25 -12.22 -12.39
N GLU A 544 -30.99 -12.08 -12.79
CA GLU A 544 -30.56 -12.33 -14.17
C GLU A 544 -30.92 -13.74 -14.66
N GLU A 545 -30.78 -14.75 -13.79
CA GLU A 545 -31.17 -16.12 -14.12
C GLU A 545 -32.69 -16.32 -14.13
N MET A 546 -33.43 -15.66 -13.24
CA MET A 546 -34.90 -15.65 -13.23
C MET A 546 -35.45 -14.99 -14.49
N VAL A 547 -34.96 -13.80 -14.87
CA VAL A 547 -35.33 -13.11 -16.12
C VAL A 547 -35.04 -14.01 -17.32
N ALA A 548 -33.83 -14.56 -17.41
CA ALA A 548 -33.46 -15.45 -18.51
C ALA A 548 -34.32 -16.72 -18.58
N SER A 549 -34.87 -17.17 -17.45
CA SER A 549 -35.75 -18.35 -17.41
C SER A 549 -37.08 -18.14 -18.13
N GLY A 550 -37.59 -16.90 -18.18
CA GLY A 550 -38.86 -16.55 -18.81
C GLY A 550 -38.76 -16.37 -20.33
N TYR A 551 -37.61 -15.91 -20.84
CA TYR A 551 -37.46 -15.54 -22.26
C TYR A 551 -36.71 -16.56 -23.12
N ASN A 552 -35.74 -17.28 -22.52
CA ASN A 552 -34.77 -18.06 -23.31
C ASN A 552 -35.02 -19.57 -23.29
N MET A 553 -36.00 -20.05 -22.52
CA MET A 553 -36.24 -21.48 -22.27
C MET A 553 -37.37 -22.05 -23.13
N ARG A 554 -37.22 -23.28 -23.60
CA ARG A 554 -38.28 -24.05 -24.27
C ARG A 554 -38.40 -25.44 -23.66
N ILE A 555 -39.50 -25.70 -22.93
CA ILE A 555 -39.79 -27.03 -22.39
C ILE A 555 -40.13 -27.96 -23.56
N GLN A 556 -39.42 -29.08 -23.67
CA GLN A 556 -39.61 -30.10 -24.71
C GLN A 556 -40.45 -31.27 -24.20
N ASN A 557 -40.19 -31.69 -22.96
CA ASN A 557 -40.88 -32.83 -22.35
C ASN A 557 -40.98 -32.64 -20.84
N ILE A 558 -42.05 -33.17 -20.26
CA ILE A 558 -42.33 -33.18 -18.83
C ILE A 558 -42.62 -34.63 -18.44
N GLY A 559 -41.77 -35.19 -17.59
CA GLY A 559 -41.92 -36.53 -17.06
C GLY A 559 -43.00 -36.61 -15.97
N PRO A 560 -43.40 -37.83 -15.56
CA PRO A 560 -44.34 -38.05 -14.47
C PRO A 560 -43.76 -37.54 -13.14
N LEU A 561 -44.66 -37.25 -12.19
CA LEU A 561 -44.28 -36.98 -10.81
C LEU A 561 -43.92 -38.30 -10.12
N VAL A 562 -42.68 -38.45 -9.68
CA VAL A 562 -42.18 -39.64 -8.97
C VAL A 562 -41.54 -39.17 -7.68
N ASP A 563 -41.98 -39.69 -6.53
CA ASP A 563 -41.49 -39.32 -5.19
C ASP A 563 -41.50 -37.81 -4.90
N GLY A 564 -42.52 -37.10 -5.41
CA GLY A 564 -42.63 -35.64 -5.25
C GLY A 564 -41.64 -34.82 -6.10
N ILE A 565 -40.91 -35.47 -7.02
CA ILE A 565 -39.98 -34.85 -7.96
C ILE A 565 -40.51 -35.01 -9.38
N LYS A 566 -40.47 -33.93 -10.16
CA LYS A 566 -40.83 -33.91 -11.58
C LYS A 566 -39.61 -33.60 -12.44
N CYS A 567 -39.44 -34.36 -13.51
CA CYS A 567 -38.33 -34.21 -14.44
C CYS A 567 -38.77 -33.42 -15.67
N TYR A 568 -37.95 -32.47 -16.10
CA TYR A 568 -38.16 -31.62 -17.26
C TYR A 568 -36.99 -31.79 -18.23
N GLN A 569 -37.28 -31.82 -19.51
CA GLN A 569 -36.30 -31.64 -20.57
C GLN A 569 -36.56 -30.30 -21.24
N MET A 570 -35.56 -29.42 -21.28
CA MET A 570 -35.70 -28.07 -21.83
C MET A 570 -34.49 -27.67 -22.67
N LYS A 571 -34.74 -26.83 -23.68
CA LYS A 571 -33.71 -26.20 -24.49
C LYS A 571 -33.49 -24.76 -24.06
N ASP A 572 -32.23 -24.35 -24.03
CA ASP A 572 -31.83 -22.95 -23.88
C ASP A 572 -31.38 -22.40 -25.24
N VAL A 573 -32.15 -21.44 -25.76
CA VAL A 573 -31.91 -20.81 -27.07
C VAL A 573 -30.55 -20.09 -27.10
N MET A 574 -30.11 -19.56 -25.96
CA MET A 574 -28.83 -18.84 -25.85
C MET A 574 -27.63 -19.79 -25.70
N LEU A 575 -27.85 -21.05 -25.35
CA LEU A 575 -26.81 -22.09 -25.24
C LEU A 575 -26.87 -23.08 -26.41
N LYS A 576 -27.12 -22.57 -27.63
CA LYS A 576 -27.14 -23.34 -28.88
C LYS A 576 -28.13 -24.52 -28.88
N ASP A 577 -29.30 -24.33 -28.29
CA ASP A 577 -30.35 -25.36 -28.23
C ASP A 577 -29.92 -26.67 -27.52
N GLN A 578 -28.91 -26.58 -26.64
CA GLN A 578 -28.51 -27.71 -25.80
C GLN A 578 -29.70 -28.11 -24.91
N VAL A 579 -29.95 -29.42 -24.81
CA VAL A 579 -31.02 -29.97 -23.98
C VAL A 579 -30.48 -30.20 -22.57
N PHE A 580 -31.19 -29.67 -21.59
CA PHE A 580 -30.90 -29.82 -20.17
C PHE A 580 -31.99 -30.63 -19.49
N GLU A 581 -31.57 -31.52 -18.59
CA GLU A 581 -32.46 -32.25 -17.70
C GLU A 581 -32.54 -31.50 -16.38
N VAL A 582 -33.75 -31.24 -15.92
CA VAL A 582 -34.02 -30.51 -14.68
C VAL A 582 -34.99 -31.29 -13.82
N LYS A 583 -34.61 -31.56 -12.57
CA LYS A 583 -35.42 -32.26 -11.58
C LYS A 583 -35.83 -31.27 -10.51
N VAL A 584 -37.12 -31.07 -10.33
CA VAL A 584 -37.64 -30.15 -9.31
C VAL A 584 -38.69 -30.81 -8.44
N GLY A 585 -38.72 -30.43 -7.17
CA GLY A 585 -39.77 -30.73 -6.21
C GLY A 585 -39.95 -29.54 -5.28
N THR A 586 -40.84 -29.64 -4.30
CA THR A 586 -41.21 -28.50 -3.43
C THR A 586 -40.01 -27.82 -2.75
N ASN A 587 -38.99 -28.59 -2.36
CA ASN A 587 -37.76 -28.10 -1.73
C ASN A 587 -36.49 -28.62 -2.44
N TYR A 588 -36.62 -28.98 -3.72
CA TYR A 588 -35.55 -29.63 -4.48
C TYR A 588 -35.43 -29.02 -5.87
N ALA A 589 -34.21 -28.72 -6.31
CA ALA A 589 -33.92 -28.32 -7.67
C ALA A 589 -32.53 -28.81 -8.06
N GLU A 590 -32.47 -29.61 -9.11
CA GLU A 590 -31.22 -30.07 -9.71
C GLU A 590 -31.30 -29.88 -11.22
N CYS A 591 -30.21 -29.40 -11.83
CA CYS A 591 -30.11 -29.25 -13.27
C CYS A 591 -28.81 -29.88 -13.77
N SER A 592 -28.88 -30.56 -14.92
CA SER A 592 -27.70 -31.14 -15.60
C SER A 592 -26.67 -30.09 -16.01
N CYS A 593 -27.01 -28.80 -16.05
CA CYS A 593 -26.03 -27.73 -16.28
C CYS A 593 -25.10 -27.47 -15.08
N LYS A 594 -25.40 -28.05 -13.91
CA LYS A 594 -24.60 -28.01 -12.66
C LYS A 594 -24.18 -26.61 -12.18
N LYS A 595 -24.89 -25.55 -12.59
CA LYS A 595 -24.56 -24.16 -12.22
C LYS A 595 -24.64 -23.93 -10.71
N PHE A 596 -25.61 -24.53 -10.03
CA PHE A 596 -25.71 -24.43 -8.57
C PHE A 596 -24.49 -25.06 -7.90
N VAL A 597 -24.07 -26.24 -8.35
CA VAL A 597 -22.85 -26.89 -7.83
C VAL A 597 -21.63 -26.00 -8.08
N MET A 598 -21.42 -25.54 -9.32
CA MET A 598 -20.23 -24.74 -9.65
C MET A 598 -20.21 -23.34 -9.01
N CYS A 599 -21.35 -22.67 -8.91
CA CYS A 599 -21.43 -21.23 -8.62
C CYS A 599 -22.23 -20.89 -7.35
N GLY A 600 -22.89 -21.86 -6.71
CA GLY A 600 -23.79 -21.62 -5.56
C GLY A 600 -25.11 -20.93 -5.92
N ILE A 601 -25.41 -20.74 -7.21
CA ILE A 601 -26.58 -20.01 -7.70
C ILE A 601 -27.41 -20.91 -8.61
N LEU A 602 -28.73 -20.96 -8.39
CA LEU A 602 -29.66 -21.70 -9.25
C LEU A 602 -29.63 -21.15 -10.69
N CYS A 603 -29.67 -22.04 -11.67
CA CYS A 603 -29.69 -21.64 -13.07
C CYS A 603 -31.09 -21.26 -13.53
N ARG A 604 -31.13 -20.49 -14.62
CA ARG A 604 -32.34 -20.23 -15.41
C ARG A 604 -33.16 -21.48 -15.75
N HIS A 605 -32.51 -22.62 -15.99
CA HIS A 605 -33.20 -23.89 -16.25
C HIS A 605 -34.00 -24.37 -15.03
N ALA A 606 -33.39 -24.29 -13.84
CA ALA A 606 -34.04 -24.62 -12.58
C ALA A 606 -35.19 -23.66 -12.28
N PHE A 607 -34.99 -22.35 -12.47
CA PHE A 607 -36.05 -21.35 -12.29
C PHE A 607 -37.24 -21.57 -13.23
N CYS A 608 -37.00 -21.91 -14.50
CA CYS A 608 -38.06 -22.25 -15.45
C CYS A 608 -38.89 -23.46 -14.97
N ALA A 609 -38.21 -24.53 -14.55
CA ALA A 609 -38.88 -25.72 -14.02
C ALA A 609 -39.64 -25.44 -12.71
N LEU A 610 -39.05 -24.67 -11.77
CA LEU A 610 -39.68 -24.31 -10.50
C LEU A 610 -40.94 -23.47 -10.70
N ASN A 611 -40.91 -22.54 -11.65
CA ASN A 611 -42.07 -21.73 -12.00
C ASN A 611 -43.21 -22.59 -12.56
N HIS A 612 -42.89 -23.53 -13.45
CA HIS A 612 -43.87 -24.48 -13.98
C HIS A 612 -44.35 -25.47 -12.90
N PHE A 613 -43.51 -25.82 -11.92
CA PHE A 613 -43.89 -26.67 -10.80
C PHE A 613 -44.72 -25.90 -9.74
N GLU A 614 -44.97 -24.61 -9.96
CA GLU A 614 -45.76 -23.74 -9.07
C GLU A 614 -45.21 -23.68 -7.63
N VAL A 615 -43.88 -23.70 -7.47
CA VAL A 615 -43.26 -23.47 -6.16
C VAL A 615 -43.49 -22.02 -5.75
N LYS A 616 -44.20 -21.83 -4.64
CA LYS A 616 -44.59 -20.50 -4.13
C LYS A 616 -43.66 -19.96 -3.05
N SER A 617 -42.83 -20.80 -2.45
CA SER A 617 -41.88 -20.37 -1.42
C SER A 617 -40.61 -21.23 -1.34
N VAL A 618 -39.52 -20.61 -0.89
CA VAL A 618 -38.25 -21.21 -0.48
C VAL A 618 -38.22 -21.15 1.05
N ASN A 619 -38.49 -22.28 1.71
CA ASN A 619 -38.69 -22.34 3.16
C ASN A 619 -37.53 -21.68 3.96
N LYS A 620 -37.90 -20.68 4.78
CA LYS A 620 -37.04 -19.97 5.73
C LYS A 620 -36.80 -20.82 6.98
N ALA A 621 -35.58 -20.83 7.49
CA ALA A 621 -35.27 -21.40 8.79
C ALA A 621 -34.40 -20.46 9.64
N GLY A 622 -35.04 -19.85 10.65
CA GLY A 622 -34.53 -19.58 12.01
C GLY A 622 -33.44 -18.53 12.24
N VAL A 623 -33.81 -17.39 12.85
CA VAL A 623 -32.89 -16.46 13.55
C VAL A 623 -33.31 -16.36 15.02
N ASN A 624 -32.35 -16.48 15.94
CA ASN A 624 -32.54 -16.33 17.39
C ASN A 624 -32.14 -14.91 17.82
N ILE A 625 -33.14 -14.12 18.24
CA ILE A 625 -33.05 -12.68 18.54
C ILE A 625 -32.27 -12.38 19.84
N ASP A 626 -32.18 -13.34 20.76
CA ASP A 626 -31.68 -13.09 22.13
C ASP A 626 -30.14 -13.01 22.22
N LYS A 627 -29.42 -13.58 21.24
CA LYS A 627 -27.94 -13.55 21.19
C LYS A 627 -27.37 -12.24 20.63
N LEU A 628 -28.15 -11.47 19.88
CA LEU A 628 -27.72 -10.18 19.31
C LEU A 628 -27.71 -9.06 20.37
N ASN A 629 -28.65 -9.09 21.31
CA ASN A 629 -28.79 -8.07 22.37
C ASN A 629 -27.68 -8.13 23.44
N TYR A 630 -27.02 -9.28 23.62
CA TYR A 630 -25.92 -9.46 24.58
C TYR A 630 -24.59 -8.85 24.08
N VAL A 631 -24.36 -8.89 22.76
CA VAL A 631 -23.13 -8.42 22.14
C VAL A 631 -23.12 -6.89 22.02
N ASP A 632 -24.27 -6.28 21.72
CA ASP A 632 -24.42 -4.81 21.62
C ASP A 632 -24.23 -4.09 22.97
N LYS A 633 -24.70 -4.71 24.07
CA LYS A 633 -24.49 -4.21 25.44
C LYS A 633 -23.01 -4.22 25.86
N THR A 634 -22.24 -5.19 25.41
CA THR A 634 -20.82 -5.36 25.79
C THR A 634 -19.92 -4.37 25.05
N ILE A 635 -20.27 -4.00 23.82
CA ILE A 635 -19.51 -3.06 22.98
C ILE A 635 -19.69 -1.61 23.46
N LYS A 636 -20.91 -1.23 23.86
CA LYS A 636 -21.20 0.12 24.41
C LYS A 636 -20.51 0.40 25.74
N GLN A 637 -20.06 -0.64 26.45
CA GLN A 637 -19.38 -0.54 27.74
C GLN A 637 -17.86 -0.36 27.61
N LEU A 638 -17.30 -0.50 26.40
CA LEU A 638 -15.85 -0.38 26.11
C LEU A 638 -15.46 0.96 25.48
N SER A 639 -16.43 1.82 25.12
CA SER A 639 -16.19 3.12 24.48
C SER A 639 -16.12 4.32 25.44
N SER A 640 -16.26 4.13 26.75
CA SER A 640 -16.25 5.23 27.74
C SER A 640 -14.86 5.65 28.24
N ASP A 641 -13.79 4.94 27.87
CA ASP A 641 -12.51 5.04 28.58
C ASP A 641 -11.36 5.49 27.67
N LEU A 642 -11.39 6.74 27.18
CA LEU A 642 -10.20 7.38 26.59
C LEU A 642 -10.09 8.84 27.06
N GLY A 643 -9.23 9.04 28.06
CA GLY A 643 -8.93 10.31 28.70
C GLY A 643 -7.71 11.05 28.13
N ASP A 644 -7.51 12.22 28.73
CA ASP A 644 -6.91 13.46 28.22
C ASP A 644 -5.38 13.49 27.96
N ASP A 645 -4.98 14.42 27.09
CA ASP A 645 -3.65 14.57 26.50
C ASP A 645 -2.59 15.06 27.51
N SER A 646 -1.57 14.24 27.76
CA SER A 646 -0.35 14.63 28.49
C SER A 646 0.87 14.75 27.56
N TYR A 647 1.85 15.56 27.97
CA TYR A 647 3.04 15.87 27.16
C TYR A 647 4.02 14.67 27.14
N ILE A 648 3.87 13.79 26.13
CA ILE A 648 4.67 12.57 25.98
C ILE A 648 6.02 12.88 25.31
N THR A 649 7.12 12.43 25.93
CA THR A 649 8.48 12.54 25.36
C THR A 649 8.57 11.87 24.00
N LYS A 650 9.50 12.31 23.13
CA LYS A 650 9.64 11.71 21.78
C LYS A 650 9.88 10.19 21.81
N LYS A 651 10.64 9.69 22.79
CA LYS A 651 10.88 8.24 22.95
C LYS A 651 9.60 7.51 23.36
N ALA A 652 8.92 7.98 24.39
CA ALA A 652 7.66 7.39 24.86
C ALA A 652 6.56 7.43 23.78
N HIS A 653 6.56 8.47 22.94
CA HIS A 653 5.62 8.54 21.80
C HIS A 653 5.94 7.48 20.75
N LEU A 654 7.21 7.24 20.42
CA LEU A 654 7.59 6.16 19.50
C LEU A 654 7.20 4.78 20.06
N GLU A 655 7.40 4.56 21.36
CA GLU A 655 6.95 3.35 22.08
C GLU A 655 5.43 3.17 21.99
N MET A 656 4.66 4.24 22.17
CA MET A 656 3.21 4.22 22.05
C MET A 656 2.75 3.86 20.63
N LEU A 657 3.43 4.37 19.59
CA LEU A 657 3.04 4.15 18.19
C LEU A 657 3.45 2.77 17.65
N MET A 658 4.66 2.32 17.99
CA MET A 658 5.27 1.10 17.43
C MET A 658 5.23 -0.10 18.37
N GLY A 659 4.94 0.12 19.65
CA GLY A 659 5.18 -0.84 20.74
C GLY A 659 6.54 -0.61 21.41
N PRO A 660 6.72 -1.09 22.64
CA PRO A 660 7.98 -1.00 23.37
C PRO A 660 9.09 -1.76 22.62
N GLN A 661 10.33 -1.26 22.71
CA GLN A 661 11.48 -2.02 22.25
C GLN A 661 11.79 -3.15 23.23
N PRO A 662 12.04 -4.37 22.73
CA PRO A 662 12.56 -5.45 23.57
C PRO A 662 13.92 -5.09 24.20
N SER A 663 14.27 -5.79 25.28
CA SER A 663 15.55 -5.70 26.00
C SER A 663 16.76 -5.80 25.05
N GLU A 664 17.95 -5.41 25.53
CA GLU A 664 19.16 -5.29 24.70
C GLU A 664 19.53 -6.55 23.89
N GLU A 665 19.11 -7.74 24.34
CA GLU A 665 19.37 -9.01 23.64
C GLU A 665 18.27 -9.33 22.60
N ILE A 666 18.66 -9.28 21.32
CA ILE A 666 17.82 -9.68 20.18
C ILE A 666 17.92 -11.20 20.03
N THR A 667 16.81 -11.89 20.21
CA THR A 667 16.69 -13.35 20.07
C THR A 667 16.10 -13.77 18.72
N ILE A 668 15.29 -12.89 18.11
CA ILE A 668 14.68 -13.12 16.80
C ILE A 668 15.23 -12.09 15.83
N HIS A 669 16.08 -12.54 14.92
CA HIS A 669 16.69 -11.67 13.93
C HIS A 669 15.76 -11.42 12.74
N ALA A 670 15.86 -10.21 12.20
CA ALA A 670 15.28 -9.83 10.93
C ALA A 670 15.57 -10.87 9.82
N PRO A 671 14.64 -11.13 8.88
CA PRO A 671 14.91 -12.04 7.77
C PRO A 671 16.13 -11.60 6.93
N LYS A 672 16.89 -12.55 6.40
CA LYS A 672 17.89 -12.24 5.35
C LYS A 672 17.17 -11.81 4.08
N ALA A 673 17.78 -10.93 3.28
CA ALA A 673 17.22 -10.53 1.99
C ALA A 673 16.96 -11.76 1.10
N CYS A 674 15.68 -12.05 0.88
CA CYS A 674 15.21 -13.24 0.20
C CYS A 674 15.40 -13.14 -1.31
N LYS A 675 15.72 -14.27 -1.95
CA LYS A 675 15.95 -14.37 -3.41
C LYS A 675 14.78 -15.09 -4.06
N ASN A 676 13.67 -14.37 -4.22
CA ASN A 676 12.43 -14.90 -4.78
C ASN A 676 12.21 -14.43 -6.24
N LYS A 677 11.26 -15.05 -6.93
CA LYS A 677 10.82 -14.64 -8.27
C LYS A 677 10.43 -13.14 -8.24
N GLY A 678 10.77 -12.38 -9.28
CA GLY A 678 10.51 -10.93 -9.33
C GLY A 678 11.63 -10.05 -8.74
N SER A 679 12.49 -10.57 -7.86
CA SER A 679 13.67 -9.82 -7.42
C SER A 679 14.55 -9.48 -8.63
N GLY A 680 14.84 -8.20 -8.86
CA GLY A 680 15.57 -7.68 -10.03
C GLY A 680 17.00 -8.21 -10.25
N LEU A 681 17.41 -9.24 -9.52
CA LEU A 681 18.63 -10.00 -9.71
C LEU A 681 18.36 -11.15 -10.69
N LYS A 682 19.00 -11.07 -11.87
CA LYS A 682 18.83 -11.97 -13.02
C LYS A 682 18.61 -13.44 -12.60
N ARG A 683 17.43 -13.96 -13.00
CA ARG A 683 17.08 -15.39 -13.05
C ARG A 683 18.31 -16.26 -13.37
N PHE A 684 18.49 -17.35 -12.62
CA PHE A 684 19.46 -18.37 -12.99
C PHE A 684 19.07 -18.97 -14.35
N VAL A 685 19.85 -18.61 -15.37
CA VAL A 685 19.72 -19.13 -16.73
C VAL A 685 20.24 -20.56 -16.75
N SER A 686 19.38 -21.51 -17.13
CA SER A 686 19.75 -22.93 -17.21
C SER A 686 20.91 -23.15 -18.19
N ALA A 687 21.70 -24.23 -18.02
CA ALA A 687 22.77 -24.56 -18.96
C ALA A 687 22.27 -24.66 -20.42
N ARG A 688 21.03 -25.12 -20.60
CA ARG A 688 20.32 -25.17 -21.89
C ARG A 688 20.00 -23.78 -22.44
N GLU A 689 19.47 -22.86 -21.63
CA GLU A 689 19.25 -21.46 -22.06
C GLU A 689 20.58 -20.73 -22.32
N LYS A 690 21.67 -21.04 -21.59
CA LYS A 690 23.01 -20.51 -21.88
C LYS A 690 23.53 -20.98 -23.23
N ALA A 691 23.26 -22.22 -23.61
CA ALA A 691 23.60 -22.77 -24.92
C ALA A 691 22.80 -22.11 -26.05
N ILE A 692 21.47 -21.97 -25.87
CA ILE A 692 20.58 -21.31 -26.85
C ILE A 692 20.95 -19.83 -27.04
N ASN A 693 21.26 -19.11 -25.95
CA ASN A 693 21.68 -17.71 -26.02
C ASN A 693 23.11 -17.51 -26.55
N LYS A 694 23.98 -18.53 -26.50
CA LYS A 694 25.28 -18.50 -27.18
C LYS A 694 25.13 -18.71 -28.69
N GLY A 695 24.20 -19.54 -29.13
CA GLY A 695 23.92 -19.79 -30.56
C GLY A 695 23.31 -18.58 -31.29
N ASN A 696 22.54 -17.73 -30.59
CA ASN A 696 21.84 -16.58 -31.19
C ASN A 696 22.61 -15.25 -31.18
N LYS A 697 23.88 -15.21 -30.74
CA LYS A 697 24.68 -13.97 -30.79
C LYS A 697 25.39 -13.84 -32.13
N ARG A 698 24.97 -12.86 -32.93
CA ARG A 698 25.74 -12.41 -34.11
C ARG A 698 27.15 -11.99 -33.65
N PRO A 699 28.24 -12.44 -34.32
CA PRO A 699 29.59 -12.03 -33.97
C PRO A 699 29.72 -10.51 -34.09
N ARG A 700 30.39 -9.87 -33.13
CA ARG A 700 30.61 -8.42 -33.16
C ARG A 700 31.54 -8.08 -34.33
N GLN A 701 31.11 -7.15 -35.16
CA GLN A 701 31.90 -6.58 -36.24
C GLN A 701 32.65 -5.34 -35.77
N CYS A 702 33.86 -5.15 -36.30
CA CYS A 702 34.66 -3.94 -36.16
C CYS A 702 33.86 -2.74 -36.68
N LYS A 703 33.72 -1.69 -35.88
CA LYS A 703 32.92 -0.51 -36.28
C LYS A 703 33.53 0.31 -37.41
N LEU A 704 34.80 0.10 -37.75
CA LEU A 704 35.51 0.87 -38.77
C LEU A 704 35.56 0.15 -40.13
N CYS A 705 35.63 -1.18 -40.15
CA CYS A 705 35.76 -1.96 -41.39
C CYS A 705 34.80 -3.17 -41.47
N LEU A 706 33.90 -3.33 -40.50
CA LEU A 706 32.89 -4.38 -40.42
C LEU A 706 33.40 -5.84 -40.33
N SER A 707 34.72 -6.03 -40.16
CA SER A 707 35.34 -7.34 -39.98
C SER A 707 35.03 -7.97 -38.61
N THR A 708 34.84 -9.29 -38.53
CA THR A 708 34.54 -10.00 -37.27
C THR A 708 35.77 -10.50 -36.49
N VAL A 709 36.97 -10.33 -37.04
CA VAL A 709 38.22 -10.88 -36.46
C VAL A 709 38.97 -9.91 -35.54
N HIS A 710 38.59 -8.64 -35.51
CA HIS A 710 39.23 -7.63 -34.66
C HIS A 710 38.21 -6.53 -34.28
N ASP A 711 38.58 -5.64 -33.36
CA ASP A 711 37.73 -4.50 -32.99
C ASP A 711 38.28 -3.16 -33.47
N ALA A 712 37.51 -2.08 -33.27
CA ALA A 712 37.88 -0.74 -33.74
C ALA A 712 39.19 -0.20 -33.14
N ARG A 713 39.67 -0.74 -32.01
CA ARG A 713 40.91 -0.29 -31.37
C ARG A 713 42.13 -0.89 -32.05
N THR A 714 41.98 -2.09 -32.62
CA THR A 714 43.03 -2.84 -33.33
C THR A 714 42.85 -2.82 -34.86
N CYS A 715 41.98 -1.94 -35.38
CA CYS A 715 41.66 -1.89 -36.80
C CYS A 715 42.84 -1.32 -37.63
N PRO A 716 43.34 -2.04 -38.66
CA PRO A 716 44.46 -1.58 -39.48
C PRO A 716 44.20 -0.28 -40.24
N GLY A 717 42.94 0.01 -40.60
CA GLY A 717 42.54 1.20 -41.37
C GLY A 717 42.37 2.49 -40.55
N LYS A 718 42.81 2.52 -39.29
CA LYS A 718 42.53 3.62 -38.35
C LYS A 718 43.04 5.00 -38.80
N ASN A 719 44.06 5.04 -39.66
CA ASN A 719 44.72 6.29 -40.06
C ASN A 719 44.03 7.03 -41.23
N ASN A 720 43.17 6.39 -42.02
CA ASN A 720 42.51 7.07 -43.16
C ASN A 720 41.21 7.79 -42.76
N ALA A 721 40.59 7.44 -41.63
CA ALA A 721 39.31 8.03 -41.19
C ALA A 721 39.45 9.39 -40.46
N CYS A 722 40.69 9.85 -40.18
CA CYS A 722 40.92 11.15 -39.56
C CYS A 722 40.93 12.29 -40.57
N ALA A 723 41.35 12.03 -41.82
CA ALA A 723 41.47 13.04 -42.87
C ALA A 723 40.12 13.51 -43.46
N GLU A 724 39.09 12.66 -43.48
CA GLU A 724 37.76 13.02 -44.01
C GLU A 724 36.96 13.91 -43.04
N LYS A 725 37.20 13.81 -41.73
CA LYS A 725 36.47 14.61 -40.72
C LYS A 725 36.93 16.06 -40.62
N ASP A 726 38.17 16.34 -41.02
CA ASP A 726 38.71 17.70 -41.00
C ASP A 726 38.18 18.53 -42.19
N VAL A 727 37.78 17.89 -43.29
CA VAL A 727 37.17 18.55 -44.46
C VAL A 727 35.70 18.89 -44.21
N GLU A 728 34.92 18.01 -43.58
CA GLU A 728 33.51 18.30 -43.22
C GLU A 728 33.39 19.45 -42.20
N LYS A 729 34.37 19.59 -41.31
CA LYS A 729 34.36 20.65 -40.30
C LYS A 729 34.66 22.04 -40.90
N ALA A 730 35.51 22.09 -41.92
CA ALA A 730 35.86 23.33 -42.62
C ALA A 730 34.69 23.88 -43.47
N CYS A 731 33.88 23.01 -44.10
CA CYS A 731 32.69 23.45 -44.81
C CYS A 731 31.60 24.00 -43.86
N ALA A 732 31.42 23.37 -42.69
CA ALA A 732 30.41 23.81 -41.72
C ALA A 732 30.72 25.19 -41.10
N GLU A 733 32.00 25.55 -40.94
CA GLU A 733 32.40 26.86 -40.41
C GLU A 733 32.16 28.00 -41.44
N GLN A 734 32.35 27.74 -42.75
CA GLN A 734 32.06 28.72 -43.80
C GLN A 734 30.56 28.99 -44.00
N ASP A 735 29.70 27.98 -43.84
CA ASP A 735 28.25 28.16 -43.96
C ASP A 735 27.68 28.97 -42.79
N MET A 736 28.29 28.85 -41.60
CA MET A 736 27.88 29.59 -40.41
C MET A 736 28.28 31.08 -40.47
N GLU A 737 29.43 31.41 -41.05
CA GLU A 737 29.83 32.81 -41.28
C GLU A 737 28.92 33.52 -42.28
N LYS A 738 28.48 32.82 -43.35
CA LYS A 738 27.49 33.38 -44.29
C LYS A 738 26.14 33.64 -43.65
N ALA A 739 25.68 32.74 -42.77
CA ALA A 739 24.42 32.92 -42.06
C ALA A 739 24.44 34.10 -41.07
N CYS A 740 25.56 34.34 -40.39
CA CYS A 740 25.72 35.54 -39.55
C CYS A 740 25.72 36.83 -40.39
N ALA A 741 26.41 36.84 -41.54
CA ALA A 741 26.46 38.02 -42.40
C ALA A 741 25.08 38.39 -42.99
N GLU A 742 24.25 37.40 -43.32
CA GLU A 742 22.86 37.65 -43.76
C GLU A 742 21.99 38.20 -42.62
N GLN A 743 22.15 37.69 -41.40
CA GLN A 743 21.41 38.20 -40.23
C GLN A 743 21.81 39.64 -39.88
N ASP A 744 23.08 40.00 -40.01
CA ASP A 744 23.55 41.37 -39.74
C ASP A 744 23.03 42.36 -40.80
N MET A 745 22.92 41.95 -42.07
CA MET A 745 22.31 42.78 -43.12
C MET A 745 20.79 42.95 -42.94
N GLU A 746 20.10 41.92 -42.48
CA GLU A 746 18.66 41.98 -42.21
C GLU A 746 18.36 42.87 -41.00
N LYS A 747 19.24 42.86 -39.98
CA LYS A 747 19.16 43.75 -38.83
C LYS A 747 19.44 45.21 -39.18
N ALA A 748 20.40 45.47 -40.07
CA ALA A 748 20.69 46.82 -40.57
C ALA A 748 19.52 47.40 -41.41
N ARG A 749 18.78 46.56 -42.14
CA ARG A 749 17.55 46.98 -42.83
C ARG A 749 16.42 47.32 -41.85
N ALA A 750 16.23 46.51 -40.83
CA ALA A 750 15.22 46.77 -39.80
C ALA A 750 15.49 48.06 -39.02
N GLU A 751 16.75 48.41 -38.78
CA GLU A 751 17.13 49.67 -38.13
C GLU A 751 16.90 50.90 -39.04
N GLN A 752 17.05 50.77 -40.37
CA GLN A 752 16.69 51.82 -41.32
C GLN A 752 15.17 52.02 -41.46
N ASP A 753 14.38 50.95 -41.38
CA ASP A 753 12.92 51.06 -41.47
C ASP A 753 12.32 51.73 -40.22
N VAL A 754 12.95 51.61 -39.05
CA VAL A 754 12.55 52.29 -37.79
C VAL A 754 12.89 53.78 -37.80
N GLU A 755 14.02 54.19 -38.40
CA GLU A 755 14.36 55.61 -38.55
C GLU A 755 13.44 56.35 -39.54
N ILE A 756 12.89 55.64 -40.53
CA ILE A 756 11.94 56.22 -41.51
C ILE A 756 10.56 56.43 -40.88
N GLU A 757 10.10 55.53 -40.01
CA GLU A 757 8.82 55.67 -39.29
C GLU A 757 8.84 56.76 -38.19
N GLU A 758 10.00 57.05 -37.57
CA GLU A 758 10.11 58.13 -36.58
C GLU A 758 10.20 59.54 -37.20
N THR A 759 10.53 59.66 -38.49
CA THR A 759 10.54 60.96 -39.21
C THR A 759 9.19 61.38 -39.80
N ASP A 760 8.23 60.46 -39.96
CA ASP A 760 6.88 60.76 -40.47
C ASP A 760 5.83 60.99 -39.36
N ALA A 761 6.25 60.98 -38.09
CA ALA A 761 5.40 61.18 -36.92
C ALA A 761 5.70 62.46 -36.09
N ASN A 762 6.36 63.47 -36.71
CA ASN A 762 6.52 64.82 -36.15
C ASN A 762 6.18 65.93 -37.16
#